data_AF-X0C5K9-F1
#
_entry.id   AF-X0C5K9-F1
#
_cell.length_a   1.000
_cell.length_b   1.000
_cell.length_c   1.000
_cell.angle_alpha   90.00
_cell.angle_beta   90.00
_cell.angle_gamma   90.00
#
_symmetry.space_group_name_H-M   'P 1'
#
loop_
_entity.id
_entity.type
_entity.pdbx_description
1 polymer ?
#
loop_
_entity_poly.entity_id
_entity_poly.type
_entity_poly.pdbx_seq_one_letter_code
_entity_poly.pdbx_strand_id
1 'polypeptide(L)'
;MSTPPISQLCKNCSQVLDIDLLLDHNNLENKTLYRFEDTWPELPGLAASGDSGCGLCKLIRDTFASQSPSTEYKGPVSGLVERHATWSHEKPRKILDYSVRIYSGSEGDVDWYTVTRFVDWSTVTGYAQFLPCSDDDDMPFPLPPPAEIMSAQTVDFLKRSIDQCESTCHPWQPSGSIPSRLLDISDYKTRERIQLVQTENLPRVKYAALSYCWGNADDAAYQPKTNSANLSERLNGFGIDTMSPVVRDAIITCHALGMRYLWVDALCILQGKADVADWDIESQKMADIFRNAYITICPSSSNSCREGFLGQRLVHPGIRVKTPITSNAIFQNQSREYSILPYFKYDNNTPSFIHSHEFINSKWYSRAWVWQEVNLSARLVIFTPTFVFYRCPKTLLCENGTRKETTIILEGLGQYHRKRYQDAQPFAFFRTCVEDISSKDISFESDRLAAVAGIAKQVSQATGSQYAAGLWVKDIYKDLIFKRNLRSRNNRDKGGLEKYIESLRTRHSAVGPTWSWPGHGAGVCWDSIFSSVDHETLQLNYADWRYEYKHLDISTDKVGDNLFGQVSRGSLAVTTKMASLTEIAALHDGDDDELIRDMLITPESTSQVACGIVWNWDVDNAETSSHLADKILVMAISSCLYGHSGSGNMYGLMVYPAEKEGEYYRVGSFEAQSAADDDADENTGVLVAEEWKERSIVII
;
A
#
# COMPACT_ATOMS: atom_id res chain seq x y z
N MET A 1 23.66 25.19 7.76
CA MET A 1 23.42 26.50 8.41
C MET A 1 24.07 26.50 9.78
N SER A 2 24.70 27.60 10.20
CA SER A 2 25.27 27.72 11.55
C SER A 2 24.16 27.65 12.60
N THR A 3 24.32 26.76 13.58
CA THR A 3 23.44 26.63 14.75
C THR A 3 23.25 27.99 15.43
N PRO A 4 22.01 28.50 15.57
CA PRO A 4 21.79 29.69 16.38
C PRO A 4 22.16 29.41 17.84
N PRO A 5 22.91 30.29 18.51
CA PRO A 5 23.27 30.11 19.91
C PRO A 5 22.02 30.14 20.80
N ILE A 6 22.05 29.35 21.89
CA ILE A 6 20.95 29.19 22.85
C ILE A 6 20.47 30.50 23.49
N SER A 7 21.26 31.57 23.40
CA SER A 7 20.94 32.88 23.94
C SER A 7 19.75 33.59 23.26
N GLN A 8 19.08 33.00 22.27
CA GLN A 8 17.92 33.61 21.59
C GLN A 8 16.59 32.87 21.75
N LEU A 9 16.43 31.90 22.65
CA LEU A 9 15.14 31.22 22.87
C LEU A 9 14.12 32.14 23.58
N CYS A 10 12.86 32.10 23.17
CA CYS A 10 11.77 32.77 23.90
C CYS A 10 11.44 32.03 25.21
N LYS A 11 10.68 32.68 26.10
CA LYS A 11 10.28 32.13 27.42
C LYS A 11 9.55 30.77 27.36
N ASN A 12 8.82 30.51 26.28
CA ASN A 12 8.14 29.22 26.08
C ASN A 12 9.11 28.16 25.59
N CYS A 13 9.94 28.49 24.60
CA CYS A 13 10.95 27.60 24.05
C CYS A 13 12.07 27.24 25.03
N SER A 14 12.38 28.10 26.00
CA SER A 14 13.35 27.79 27.06
C SER A 14 12.90 26.63 27.96
N GLN A 15 11.60 26.32 28.03
CA GLN A 15 11.06 25.19 28.81
C GLN A 15 11.23 23.84 28.10
N VAL A 16 11.50 23.84 26.78
CA VAL A 16 11.69 22.62 25.98
C VAL A 16 13.10 22.06 26.09
N LEU A 17 14.08 22.92 26.36
CA LEU A 17 15.51 22.57 26.36
C LEU A 17 16.14 22.64 27.76
N ASP A 18 15.34 22.56 28.83
CA ASP A 18 15.84 22.50 30.21
C ASP A 18 16.52 21.14 30.46
N ILE A 19 17.86 21.13 30.38
CA ILE A 19 18.70 19.93 30.48
C ILE A 19 18.78 19.37 31.89
N ASP A 20 18.54 20.16 32.93
CA ASP A 20 18.59 19.65 34.30
C ASP A 20 17.43 18.66 34.56
N LEU A 21 16.31 18.79 33.83
CA LEU A 21 15.18 17.84 33.82
C LEU A 21 15.43 16.58 32.96
N LEU A 22 16.42 16.61 32.06
CA LEU A 22 16.75 15.48 31.17
C LEU A 22 17.51 14.34 31.87
N LEU A 23 18.04 14.62 33.06
CA LEU A 23 18.91 13.71 33.82
C LEU A 23 18.27 13.26 35.15
N ASP A 24 17.06 13.74 35.47
CA ASP A 24 16.29 13.22 36.60
C ASP A 24 15.65 11.87 36.23
N HIS A 25 16.42 10.81 36.42
CA HIS A 25 15.98 9.44 36.19
C HIS A 25 14.79 9.01 37.07
N ASN A 26 14.45 9.80 38.09
CA ASN A 26 13.36 9.49 39.02
C ASN A 26 12.01 10.08 38.57
N ASN A 27 11.95 10.96 37.55
CA ASN A 27 10.72 11.67 37.17
C ASN A 27 10.47 11.69 35.65
N LEU A 28 10.49 10.50 35.04
CA LEU A 28 10.30 10.26 33.61
C LEU A 28 8.81 10.00 33.30
N GLU A 29 8.00 11.04 33.48
CA GLU A 29 6.59 11.10 33.12
C GLU A 29 6.35 12.06 31.95
N ASN A 30 5.32 11.75 31.16
CA ASN A 30 4.83 12.61 30.09
C ASN A 30 4.32 13.91 30.68
N LYS A 31 4.68 15.05 30.06
CA LYS A 31 4.32 16.37 30.58
C LYS A 31 4.03 17.34 29.44
N THR A 32 2.91 18.05 29.55
CA THR A 32 2.65 19.26 28.77
C THR A 32 3.57 20.38 29.26
N LEU A 33 4.39 20.92 28.35
CA LEU A 33 5.30 22.02 28.65
C LEU A 33 4.58 23.37 28.54
N TYR A 34 3.95 23.62 27.39
CA TYR A 34 3.13 24.81 27.18
C TYR A 34 2.14 24.59 26.04
N ARG A 35 1.14 25.47 26.01
CA ARG A 35 0.18 25.62 24.91
C ARG A 35 0.37 26.97 24.24
N PHE A 36 -0.05 27.08 23.00
CA PHE A 36 -0.07 28.35 22.27
C PHE A 36 -1.28 28.40 21.34
N GLU A 37 -1.75 29.60 21.03
CA GLU A 37 -2.73 29.83 19.96
C GLU A 37 -2.02 30.50 18.79
N ASP A 38 -2.43 30.16 17.57
CA ASP A 38 -1.92 30.78 16.35
C ASP A 38 -2.97 30.69 15.23
N THR A 39 -2.61 31.10 14.01
CA THR A 39 -3.48 30.96 12.82
C THR A 39 -2.77 30.13 11.75
N TRP A 40 -3.45 29.09 11.26
CA TRP A 40 -2.91 28.20 10.23
C TRP A 40 -3.27 28.69 8.82
N PRO A 41 -2.37 28.54 7.82
CA PRO A 41 -1.05 27.87 7.86
C PRO A 41 0.15 28.75 8.22
N GLU A 42 0.00 30.07 8.27
CA GLU A 42 1.14 30.99 8.34
C GLU A 42 1.83 31.02 9.71
N LEU A 43 1.11 30.63 10.77
CA LEU A 43 1.57 30.63 12.16
C LEU A 43 2.27 31.95 12.56
N PRO A 44 1.59 33.11 12.41
CA PRO A 44 2.18 34.44 12.63
C PRO A 44 2.77 34.63 14.04
N GLY A 45 2.23 33.98 15.07
CA GLY A 45 2.78 34.03 16.43
C GLY A 45 4.17 33.38 16.51
N LEU A 46 4.30 32.17 15.97
CA LEU A 46 5.59 31.49 15.85
C LEU A 46 6.54 32.23 14.90
N ALA A 47 6.03 32.81 13.81
CA ALA A 47 6.82 33.60 12.88
C ALA A 47 7.41 34.86 13.54
N ALA A 48 6.60 35.65 14.25
CA ALA A 48 7.05 36.85 14.96
C ALA A 48 8.10 36.51 16.03
N SER A 49 7.91 35.43 16.78
CA SER A 49 8.90 34.94 17.75
C SER A 49 10.20 34.50 17.07
N GLY A 50 10.10 33.80 15.94
CA GLY A 50 11.24 33.38 15.11
C GLY A 50 12.03 34.56 14.54
N ASP A 51 11.33 35.56 14.00
CA ASP A 51 11.92 36.76 13.42
C ASP A 51 12.55 37.68 14.50
N SER A 52 12.03 37.60 15.74
CA SER A 52 12.62 38.24 16.92
C SER A 52 13.86 37.50 17.47
N GLY A 53 14.27 36.39 16.84
CA GLY A 53 15.49 35.65 17.15
C GLY A 53 15.26 34.23 17.68
N CYS A 54 14.03 33.81 17.99
CA CYS A 54 13.80 32.48 18.56
C CYS A 54 13.93 31.36 17.52
N GLY A 55 15.13 30.78 17.45
CA GLY A 55 15.45 29.69 16.53
C GLY A 55 14.52 28.48 16.62
N LEU A 56 14.00 28.14 17.81
CA LEU A 56 13.07 27.02 18.00
C LEU A 56 11.68 27.32 17.41
N CYS A 57 11.08 28.48 17.69
CA CYS A 57 9.83 28.92 17.05
C CYS A 57 9.96 28.98 15.52
N LYS A 58 11.07 29.54 15.02
CA LYS A 58 11.35 29.57 13.58
C LYS A 58 11.37 28.16 12.98
N LEU A 59 12.05 27.23 13.66
CA LEU A 59 12.14 25.85 13.22
C LEU A 59 10.78 25.12 13.25
N ILE A 60 9.99 25.29 14.31
CA ILE A 60 8.64 24.71 14.40
C ILE A 60 7.78 25.22 13.23
N ARG A 61 7.78 26.54 13.00
CA ARG A 61 7.09 27.15 11.85
C ARG A 61 7.58 26.57 10.53
N ASP A 62 8.89 26.54 10.30
CA ASP A 62 9.47 26.06 9.03
C ASP A 62 9.18 24.58 8.81
N THR A 63 9.18 23.78 9.87
CA THR A 63 8.79 22.36 9.82
C THR A 63 7.34 22.23 9.37
N PHE A 64 6.41 22.96 9.97
CA PHE A 64 5.00 22.90 9.59
C PHE A 64 4.70 23.49 8.22
N ALA A 65 5.36 24.58 7.85
CA ALA A 65 5.28 25.14 6.50
C ALA A 65 5.77 24.13 5.43
N SER A 66 6.74 23.27 5.78
CA SER A 66 7.28 22.22 4.91
C SER A 66 6.40 20.96 4.82
N GLN A 67 5.50 20.72 5.78
CA GLN A 67 4.59 19.56 5.81
C GLN A 67 3.39 19.66 4.83
N SER A 68 3.37 20.69 3.97
CA SER A 68 2.36 21.09 2.95
C SER A 68 1.15 21.93 3.40
N PRO A 69 0.75 22.94 2.59
CA PRO A 69 -0.36 23.87 2.81
C PRO A 69 -1.72 23.36 2.27
N SER A 70 -2.08 22.08 2.48
CA SER A 70 -3.35 21.53 1.97
C SER A 70 -4.23 20.91 3.04
N THR A 71 -4.34 21.55 4.21
CA THR A 71 -5.63 21.50 4.90
C THR A 71 -6.55 22.47 4.18
N GLU A 72 -7.74 22.04 3.76
CA GLU A 72 -8.82 22.98 3.38
C GLU A 72 -9.09 23.98 4.51
N TYR A 73 -8.75 23.57 5.74
CA TYR A 73 -8.78 24.39 6.93
C TYR A 73 -7.78 25.55 6.89
N LYS A 74 -8.32 26.77 6.96
CA LYS A 74 -7.61 28.01 7.25
C LYS A 74 -8.33 28.67 8.41
N GLY A 75 -7.65 28.89 9.52
CA GLY A 75 -8.34 29.32 10.73
C GLY A 75 -7.49 29.25 12.00
N PRO A 76 -8.10 29.55 13.15
CA PRO A 76 -7.43 29.50 14.44
C PRO A 76 -6.96 28.08 14.77
N VAL A 77 -5.78 27.96 15.36
CA VAL A 77 -5.25 26.69 15.81
C VAL A 77 -4.71 26.79 17.22
N SER A 78 -4.81 25.66 17.93
CA SER A 78 -4.26 25.50 19.27
C SER A 78 -3.10 24.52 19.22
N GLY A 79 -1.91 24.99 19.57
CA GLY A 79 -0.69 24.22 19.66
C GLY A 79 -0.41 23.71 21.06
N LEU A 80 0.15 22.51 21.13
CA LEU A 80 0.51 21.79 22.34
C LEU A 80 1.94 21.30 22.21
N VAL A 81 2.82 21.70 23.14
CA VAL A 81 4.19 21.20 23.22
C VAL A 81 4.33 20.30 24.42
N GLU A 82 4.76 19.08 24.18
CA GLU A 82 4.84 18.01 25.17
C GLU A 82 6.20 17.36 25.19
N ARG A 83 6.48 16.75 26.33
CA ARG A 83 7.62 15.88 26.56
C ARG A 83 7.08 14.47 26.80
N HIS A 84 7.63 13.48 26.11
CA HIS A 84 7.32 12.07 26.32
C HIS A 84 8.51 11.32 26.88
N ALA A 85 8.24 10.41 27.81
CA ALA A 85 9.24 9.49 28.34
C ALA A 85 9.11 8.13 27.66
N THR A 86 9.88 7.92 26.60
CA THR A 86 9.80 6.74 25.75
C THR A 86 10.90 5.74 26.12
N TRP A 87 10.56 4.46 26.24
CA TRP A 87 11.57 3.41 26.39
C TRP A 87 12.31 3.16 25.08
N SER A 88 13.65 3.12 25.12
CA SER A 88 14.42 2.61 23.99
C SER A 88 14.11 1.13 23.76
N HIS A 89 13.83 0.76 22.52
CA HIS A 89 13.57 -0.64 22.14
C HIS A 89 14.81 -1.54 22.29
N GLU A 90 16.02 -0.97 22.29
CA GLU A 90 17.26 -1.74 22.28
C GLU A 90 17.91 -1.86 23.67
N LYS A 91 17.57 -1.00 24.64
CA LYS A 91 18.10 -1.01 26.01
C LYS A 91 17.04 -0.57 27.02
N PRO A 92 17.02 -1.06 28.27
CA PRO A 92 16.05 -0.68 29.30
C PRO A 92 16.39 0.71 29.87
N ARG A 93 16.34 1.75 29.03
CA ARG A 93 16.50 3.14 29.41
C ARG A 93 15.34 3.95 28.83
N LYS A 94 14.74 4.78 29.68
CA LYS A 94 13.79 5.81 29.27
C LYS A 94 14.55 7.01 28.71
N ILE A 95 14.12 7.48 27.55
CA ILE A 95 14.61 8.66 26.85
C ILE A 95 13.49 9.70 26.86
N LEU A 96 13.87 10.97 26.93
CA LEU A 96 12.93 12.07 26.76
C LEU A 96 12.98 12.56 25.31
N ASP A 97 11.85 12.49 24.64
CA ASP A 97 11.60 13.15 23.38
C ASP A 97 10.55 14.26 23.59
N TYR A 98 10.41 15.14 22.61
CA TYR A 98 9.39 16.18 22.66
C TYR A 98 8.53 16.11 21.41
N SER A 99 7.28 16.54 21.49
CA SER A 99 6.42 16.70 20.33
C SER A 99 5.71 18.04 20.33
N VAL A 100 5.53 18.63 19.16
CA VAL A 100 4.55 19.69 18.93
C VAL A 100 3.35 19.08 18.22
N ARG A 101 2.15 19.29 18.76
CA ARG A 101 0.87 18.95 18.14
C ARG A 101 0.06 20.23 17.93
N ILE A 102 -0.51 20.42 16.75
CA ILE A 102 -1.37 21.55 16.41
C ILE A 102 -2.76 21.01 16.09
N TYR A 103 -3.79 21.58 16.71
CA TYR A 103 -5.20 21.21 16.55
C TYR A 103 -5.98 22.34 15.87
N SER A 104 -6.96 21.99 15.04
CA SER A 104 -7.90 22.96 14.47
C SER A 104 -8.87 23.47 15.54
N GLY A 105 -9.07 24.79 15.65
CA GLY A 105 -9.96 25.41 16.62
C GLY A 105 -9.24 26.23 17.70
N SER A 106 -10.02 27.07 18.40
CA SER A 106 -9.54 27.87 19.53
C SER A 106 -9.37 27.03 20.80
N GLU A 107 -8.68 27.54 21.82
CA GLU A 107 -8.39 26.76 23.03
C GLU A 107 -9.66 26.21 23.72
N GLY A 108 -10.80 26.90 23.58
CA GLY A 108 -12.11 26.49 24.11
C GLY A 108 -12.79 25.37 23.33
N ASP A 109 -12.36 25.11 22.09
CA ASP A 109 -12.92 24.06 21.22
C ASP A 109 -12.20 22.70 21.41
N VAL A 110 -11.05 22.70 22.08
CA VAL A 110 -10.20 21.51 22.27
C VAL A 110 -10.48 20.86 23.62
N ASP A 111 -10.93 19.60 23.61
CA ASP A 111 -11.00 18.79 24.83
C ASP A 111 -9.60 18.33 25.25
N TRP A 112 -8.93 19.18 26.03
CA TRP A 112 -7.58 18.93 26.52
C TRP A 112 -7.46 17.70 27.42
N TYR A 113 -8.54 17.25 28.07
CA TYR A 113 -8.51 16.03 28.89
C TYR A 113 -8.40 14.79 28.01
N THR A 114 -9.22 14.73 26.97
CA THR A 114 -9.19 13.64 26.00
C THR A 114 -7.90 13.68 25.19
N VAL A 115 -7.48 14.83 24.67
CA VAL A 115 -6.30 14.99 23.79
C VAL A 115 -4.96 14.64 24.46
N THR A 116 -4.84 14.81 25.77
CA THR A 116 -3.65 14.45 26.54
C THR A 116 -3.60 12.96 26.91
N ARG A 117 -4.74 12.29 27.02
CA ARG A 117 -4.83 10.84 27.30
C ARG A 117 -4.92 9.96 26.05
N PHE A 118 -5.64 10.42 25.04
CA PHE A 118 -5.93 9.74 23.80
C PHE A 118 -5.70 10.71 22.64
N VAL A 119 -4.87 10.32 21.67
CA VAL A 119 -4.61 11.17 20.53
C VAL A 119 -5.70 10.96 19.49
N ASP A 120 -6.69 11.86 19.44
CA ASP A 120 -7.59 11.94 18.30
C ASP A 120 -6.86 12.58 17.11
N TRP A 121 -6.21 11.75 16.32
CA TRP A 121 -5.50 12.17 15.11
C TRP A 121 -6.40 12.71 14.00
N SER A 122 -7.73 12.76 14.15
CA SER A 122 -8.62 13.41 13.17
C SER A 122 -8.65 14.94 13.33
N THR A 123 -8.30 15.45 14.51
CA THR A 123 -8.31 16.88 14.84
C THR A 123 -6.93 17.53 14.82
N VAL A 124 -5.86 16.74 14.66
CA VAL A 124 -4.47 17.21 14.56
C VAL A 124 -4.20 17.76 13.15
N THR A 125 -3.97 19.05 13.05
CA THR A 125 -3.57 19.79 11.84
C THR A 125 -2.07 19.67 11.56
N GLY A 126 -1.23 19.54 12.60
CA GLY A 126 0.23 19.39 12.44
C GLY A 126 0.88 18.62 13.59
N TYR A 127 1.88 17.79 13.28
CA TYR A 127 2.71 17.12 14.28
C TYR A 127 4.21 17.21 13.95
N ALA A 128 5.05 17.45 14.95
CA ALA A 128 6.50 17.38 14.83
C ALA A 128 7.11 16.72 16.07
N GLN A 129 8.15 15.89 15.91
CA GLN A 129 8.88 15.28 17.04
C GLN A 129 10.32 15.77 17.10
N PHE A 130 10.79 16.09 18.30
CA PHE A 130 12.18 16.40 18.63
C PHE A 130 12.85 15.19 19.22
N LEU A 131 13.94 14.79 18.60
CA LEU A 131 14.66 13.59 18.94
C LEU A 131 16.10 13.95 19.29
N PRO A 132 16.68 13.40 20.37
CA PRO A 132 18.10 13.54 20.59
C PRO A 132 18.86 12.95 19.40
N CYS A 133 20.08 13.45 19.15
CA CYS A 133 21.04 12.92 18.18
C CYS A 133 22.32 12.52 18.92
N SER A 134 23.00 11.48 18.44
CA SER A 134 24.26 10.98 19.01
C SER A 134 25.07 10.25 17.94
N ASP A 135 26.38 10.45 17.95
CA ASP A 135 27.34 9.70 17.12
C ASP A 135 27.84 8.42 17.82
N ASP A 136 27.32 8.14 19.02
CA ASP A 136 27.65 6.94 19.79
C ASP A 136 26.86 5.73 19.28
N ASP A 137 27.57 4.71 18.78
CA ASP A 137 27.00 3.44 18.31
C ASP A 137 26.15 2.73 19.40
N ASP A 138 26.40 3.02 20.69
CA ASP A 138 25.62 2.51 21.82
C ASP A 138 24.33 3.31 22.09
N MET A 139 24.13 4.45 21.43
CA MET A 139 22.97 5.34 21.50
C MET A 139 22.47 5.67 20.09
N PRO A 140 21.67 4.78 19.47
CA PRO A 140 21.28 4.84 18.07
C PRO A 140 20.20 5.90 17.84
N PHE A 141 20.60 7.15 17.92
CA PHE A 141 19.72 8.28 17.70
C PHE A 141 19.72 8.72 16.24
N PRO A 142 18.56 9.10 15.67
CA PRO A 142 18.47 9.48 14.27
C PRO A 142 19.27 10.76 14.00
N LEU A 143 20.17 10.70 13.03
CA LEU A 143 20.88 11.86 12.53
C LEU A 143 19.97 12.72 11.63
N PRO A 144 20.16 14.04 11.59
CA PRO A 144 19.51 14.87 10.59
C PRO A 144 19.91 14.41 9.17
N PRO A 145 18.98 14.43 8.18
CA PRO A 145 19.34 14.09 6.82
C PRO A 145 20.35 15.12 6.25
N PRO A 146 21.31 14.69 5.41
CA PRO A 146 22.16 15.63 4.69
C PRO A 146 21.34 16.58 3.81
N ALA A 147 21.74 17.84 3.69
CA ALA A 147 20.98 18.83 2.91
C ALA A 147 20.85 18.45 1.42
N GLU A 148 21.92 17.88 0.85
CA GLU A 148 21.91 17.31 -0.50
C GLU A 148 21.52 15.82 -0.43
N ILE A 149 20.59 15.40 -1.27
CA ILE A 149 20.06 14.03 -1.27
C ILE A 149 21.15 13.00 -1.61
N MET A 150 22.01 13.31 -2.59
CA MET A 150 23.12 12.43 -3.01
C MET A 150 24.47 12.90 -2.47
N SER A 151 24.49 13.35 -1.22
CA SER A 151 25.73 13.69 -0.51
C SER A 151 26.69 12.48 -0.41
N ALA A 152 27.98 12.74 -0.17
CA ALA A 152 28.95 11.67 0.07
C ALA A 152 28.51 10.72 1.19
N GLN A 153 27.92 11.25 2.27
CA GLN A 153 27.40 10.46 3.39
C GLN A 153 26.27 9.51 2.94
N THR A 154 25.32 9.99 2.13
CA THR A 154 24.21 9.19 1.62
C THR A 154 24.70 8.12 0.63
N VAL A 155 25.64 8.46 -0.24
CA VAL A 155 26.27 7.49 -1.17
C VAL A 155 27.01 6.40 -0.39
N ASP A 156 27.76 6.76 0.64
CA ASP A 156 28.49 5.80 1.48
C ASP A 156 27.54 4.93 2.30
N PHE A 157 26.43 5.49 2.79
CA PHE A 157 25.35 4.75 3.44
C PHE A 157 24.76 3.69 2.50
N LEU A 158 24.41 4.08 1.26
CA LEU A 158 23.81 3.17 0.28
C LEU A 158 24.78 2.06 -0.12
N LYS A 159 26.05 2.40 -0.43
CA LYS A 159 27.07 1.42 -0.80
C LYS A 159 27.29 0.39 0.31
N ARG A 160 27.53 0.85 1.54
CA ARG A 160 27.70 -0.04 2.71
C ARG A 160 26.49 -0.95 2.91
N SER A 161 25.28 -0.41 2.77
CA SER A 161 24.03 -1.18 2.94
C SER A 161 23.87 -2.25 1.86
N ILE A 162 24.20 -1.93 0.60
CA ILE A 162 24.17 -2.85 -0.54
C ILE A 162 25.19 -3.97 -0.36
N ASP A 163 26.44 -3.61 -0.03
CA ASP A 163 27.57 -4.53 0.15
C ASP A 163 27.32 -5.49 1.34
N GLN A 164 26.81 -4.95 2.45
CA GLN A 164 26.43 -5.75 3.62
C GLN A 164 25.32 -6.76 3.27
N CYS A 165 24.34 -6.34 2.48
CA CYS A 165 23.26 -7.24 2.07
C CYS A 165 23.75 -8.34 1.13
N GLU A 166 24.60 -8.00 0.15
CA GLU A 166 25.23 -8.98 -0.75
C GLU A 166 26.07 -10.01 0.00
N SER A 167 26.82 -9.58 1.02
CA SER A 167 27.68 -10.49 1.78
C SER A 167 26.95 -11.34 2.83
N THR A 168 25.81 -10.89 3.37
CA THR A 168 25.20 -11.53 4.56
C THR A 168 23.84 -12.19 4.37
N CYS A 169 22.99 -11.73 3.45
CA CYS A 169 21.61 -12.22 3.38
C CYS A 169 21.06 -12.43 1.97
N HIS A 170 21.49 -11.66 0.98
CA HIS A 170 21.00 -11.77 -0.39
C HIS A 170 22.16 -11.68 -1.39
N PRO A 171 23.03 -12.70 -1.48
CA PRO A 171 24.12 -12.72 -2.45
C PRO A 171 23.56 -12.53 -3.86
N TRP A 172 24.27 -11.78 -4.70
CA TRP A 172 23.83 -11.58 -6.07
C TRP A 172 24.00 -12.88 -6.86
N GLN A 173 22.89 -13.61 -6.98
CA GLN A 173 22.77 -14.82 -7.75
C GLN A 173 21.65 -14.61 -8.78
N PRO A 174 21.93 -13.95 -9.91
CA PRO A 174 20.91 -13.70 -10.92
C PRO A 174 20.35 -15.06 -11.37
N SER A 175 19.03 -15.22 -11.35
CA SER A 175 18.35 -16.44 -11.75
C SER A 175 17.22 -16.07 -12.72
N GLY A 176 17.23 -16.67 -13.92
CA GLY A 176 16.30 -16.31 -14.99
C GLY A 176 16.89 -15.41 -16.09
N SER A 177 16.00 -14.85 -16.90
CA SER A 177 16.32 -14.02 -18.05
C SER A 177 16.59 -12.57 -17.65
N ILE A 178 17.62 -11.97 -18.25
CA ILE A 178 17.82 -10.52 -18.21
C ILE A 178 16.79 -9.83 -19.12
N PRO A 179 16.45 -8.53 -18.86
CA PRO A 179 15.55 -7.78 -19.73
C PRO A 179 16.08 -7.76 -21.16
N SER A 180 15.24 -7.66 -22.19
CA SER A 180 15.72 -7.74 -23.58
C SER A 180 16.68 -6.60 -23.95
N ARG A 181 16.53 -5.45 -23.28
CA ARG A 181 17.34 -4.24 -23.48
C ARG A 181 17.68 -3.57 -22.15
N LEU A 182 18.84 -2.92 -22.10
CA LEU A 182 19.30 -2.08 -20.98
C LEU A 182 19.85 -0.76 -21.52
N LEU A 183 19.83 0.29 -20.71
CA LEU A 183 20.59 1.51 -20.98
C LEU A 183 22.01 1.37 -20.43
N ASP A 184 23.00 1.51 -21.29
CA ASP A 184 24.38 1.72 -20.92
C ASP A 184 24.63 3.20 -20.66
N ILE A 185 25.02 3.51 -19.42
CA ILE A 185 25.28 4.87 -18.97
C ILE A 185 26.78 5.16 -18.81
N SER A 186 27.69 4.30 -19.27
CA SER A 186 29.13 4.47 -19.05
C SER A 186 29.69 5.81 -19.55
N ASP A 187 29.18 6.32 -20.67
CA ASP A 187 29.69 7.53 -21.34
C ASP A 187 28.99 8.84 -20.91
N TYR A 188 28.02 8.80 -19.98
CA TYR A 188 27.21 10.00 -19.72
C TYR A 188 28.01 11.15 -19.08
N LYS A 189 29.02 10.86 -18.24
CA LYS A 189 29.88 11.91 -17.64
C LYS A 189 30.90 12.48 -18.61
N THR A 190 31.36 11.68 -19.58
CA THR A 190 32.46 12.05 -20.48
C THR A 190 31.96 12.65 -21.78
N ARG A 191 30.79 12.22 -22.26
CA ARG A 191 30.24 12.58 -23.57
C ARG A 191 28.78 13.04 -23.52
N GLU A 192 28.16 13.08 -22.34
CA GLU A 192 26.72 13.39 -22.18
C GLU A 192 25.80 12.50 -23.02
N ARG A 193 26.27 11.26 -23.29
CA ARG A 193 25.56 10.28 -24.12
C ARG A 193 25.27 9.01 -23.34
N ILE A 194 24.13 8.41 -23.67
CA ILE A 194 23.69 7.09 -23.21
C ILE A 194 23.29 6.25 -24.41
N GLN A 195 23.29 4.93 -24.25
CA GLN A 195 23.03 4.01 -25.35
C GLN A 195 22.10 2.88 -24.92
N LEU A 196 21.11 2.56 -25.75
CA LEU A 196 20.33 1.33 -25.55
C LEU A 196 21.15 0.15 -26.07
N VAL A 197 21.25 -0.92 -25.29
CA VAL A 197 21.98 -2.13 -25.67
C VAL A 197 21.07 -3.34 -25.62
N GLN A 198 21.19 -4.22 -26.61
CA GLN A 198 20.54 -5.54 -26.59
C GLN A 198 21.31 -6.47 -25.67
N THR A 199 20.58 -7.24 -24.87
CA THR A 199 21.19 -8.08 -23.83
C THR A 199 21.48 -9.51 -24.26
N GLU A 200 20.98 -9.95 -25.43
CA GLU A 200 21.15 -11.32 -25.96
C GLU A 200 22.62 -11.77 -25.98
N ASN A 201 23.54 -10.86 -26.29
CA ASN A 201 24.98 -11.12 -26.36
C ASN A 201 25.76 -10.61 -25.14
N LEU A 202 25.09 -10.08 -24.12
CA LEU A 202 25.75 -9.61 -22.91
C LEU A 202 25.94 -10.76 -21.92
N PRO A 203 27.06 -10.81 -21.20
CA PRO A 203 27.13 -11.65 -20.01
C PRO A 203 26.08 -11.19 -19.00
N ARG A 204 25.83 -12.02 -17.98
CA ARG A 204 25.00 -11.56 -16.86
C ARG A 204 25.67 -10.37 -16.18
N VAL A 205 24.98 -9.24 -16.21
CA VAL A 205 25.46 -7.96 -15.69
C VAL A 205 24.61 -7.48 -14.52
N LYS A 206 25.23 -6.74 -13.59
CA LYS A 206 24.50 -5.98 -12.57
C LYS A 206 23.84 -4.77 -13.25
N TYR A 207 22.53 -4.62 -13.07
CA TYR A 207 21.77 -3.47 -13.53
C TYR A 207 20.86 -2.94 -12.43
N ALA A 208 20.57 -1.64 -12.48
CA ALA A 208 19.53 -1.02 -11.67
C ALA A 208 18.20 -1.01 -12.44
N ALA A 209 17.07 -1.13 -11.75
CA ALA A 209 15.75 -0.87 -12.34
C ALA A 209 15.17 0.44 -11.79
N LEU A 210 14.49 1.23 -12.62
CA LEU A 210 13.77 2.43 -12.18
C LEU A 210 12.28 2.14 -12.04
N SER A 211 11.75 2.30 -10.84
CA SER A 211 10.34 2.17 -10.49
C SER A 211 9.79 3.58 -10.24
N TYR A 212 9.14 4.20 -11.24
CA TYR A 212 8.74 5.62 -11.19
C TYR A 212 7.36 5.88 -11.79
N CYS A 213 6.74 7.01 -11.42
CA CYS A 213 5.47 7.47 -11.98
C CYS A 213 5.66 8.16 -13.33
N TRP A 214 4.89 7.76 -14.34
CA TRP A 214 4.86 8.51 -15.61
C TRP A 214 4.14 9.85 -15.44
N GLY A 215 3.13 9.91 -14.57
CA GLY A 215 2.30 11.10 -14.31
C GLY A 215 0.92 10.98 -14.96
N ASN A 216 0.28 12.11 -15.24
CA ASN A 216 -0.98 12.14 -16.00
C ASN A 216 -0.74 11.85 -17.50
N ALA A 217 -1.78 11.94 -18.34
CA ALA A 217 -1.64 11.67 -19.78
C ALA A 217 -0.63 12.62 -20.48
N ASP A 218 -0.56 13.89 -20.07
CA ASP A 218 0.34 14.89 -20.64
C ASP A 218 1.80 14.67 -20.20
N ASP A 219 2.00 14.21 -18.98
CA ASP A 219 3.32 13.81 -18.47
C ASP A 219 3.78 12.52 -19.16
N ALA A 220 2.90 11.54 -19.28
CA ALA A 220 3.16 10.31 -20.01
C ALA A 220 3.52 10.61 -21.47
N ALA A 221 2.87 11.58 -22.14
CA ALA A 221 3.23 12.00 -23.49
C ALA A 221 4.65 12.61 -23.57
N TYR A 222 5.07 13.34 -22.54
CA TYR A 222 6.40 13.94 -22.44
C TYR A 222 7.51 12.92 -22.18
N GLN A 223 7.22 11.83 -21.45
CA GLN A 223 8.20 10.79 -21.18
C GLN A 223 8.81 10.27 -22.49
N PRO A 224 10.15 10.37 -22.69
CA PRO A 224 10.83 9.81 -23.84
C PRO A 224 10.62 8.29 -23.90
N LYS A 225 10.23 7.81 -25.09
CA LYS A 225 9.97 6.39 -25.34
C LYS A 225 10.85 5.83 -26.44
N THR A 226 11.15 4.55 -26.35
CA THR A 226 11.69 3.77 -27.46
C THR A 226 10.54 3.11 -28.21
N ASN A 227 10.57 3.15 -29.53
CA ASN A 227 9.64 2.45 -30.41
C ASN A 227 10.40 1.95 -31.64
N SER A 228 9.75 1.15 -32.48
CA SER A 228 10.40 0.62 -33.69
C SER A 228 10.99 1.69 -34.61
N ALA A 229 10.41 2.90 -34.66
CA ALA A 229 10.87 3.98 -35.53
C ALA A 229 12.18 4.65 -35.04
N ASN A 230 12.42 4.70 -33.73
CA ASN A 230 13.62 5.32 -33.15
C ASN A 230 14.62 4.32 -32.56
N LEU A 231 14.35 3.02 -32.64
CA LEU A 231 15.19 1.97 -32.07
C LEU A 231 16.64 2.05 -32.58
N SER A 232 16.86 2.18 -33.89
CA SER A 232 18.21 2.27 -34.46
C SER A 232 18.99 3.49 -33.96
N GLU A 233 18.32 4.62 -33.75
CA GLU A 233 18.93 5.81 -33.14
C GLU A 233 19.33 5.53 -31.69
N ARG A 234 18.41 4.95 -30.90
CA ARG A 234 18.66 4.61 -29.49
C ARG A 234 19.82 3.63 -29.32
N LEU A 235 19.95 2.67 -30.25
CA LEU A 235 21.06 1.70 -30.29
C LEU A 235 22.40 2.33 -30.69
N ASN A 236 22.41 3.43 -31.44
CA ASN A 236 23.65 4.17 -31.78
C ASN A 236 24.03 5.22 -30.72
N GLY A 237 23.17 5.41 -29.71
CA GLY A 237 23.34 6.35 -28.62
C GLY A 237 22.69 7.70 -28.86
N PHE A 238 22.32 8.36 -27.77
CA PHE A 238 21.54 9.61 -27.75
C PHE A 238 21.91 10.44 -26.52
N GLY A 239 21.54 11.73 -26.54
CA GLY A 239 21.90 12.69 -25.50
C GLY A 239 21.10 12.49 -24.21
N ILE A 240 21.76 12.64 -23.05
CA ILE A 240 21.12 12.61 -21.73
C ILE A 240 20.15 13.77 -21.53
N ASP A 241 20.36 14.89 -22.22
CA ASP A 241 19.50 16.07 -22.23
C ASP A 241 18.09 15.78 -22.77
N THR A 242 17.96 14.76 -23.61
CA THR A 242 16.66 14.29 -24.14
C THR A 242 15.83 13.52 -23.10
N MET A 243 16.40 13.19 -21.94
CA MET A 243 15.74 12.40 -20.90
C MET A 243 14.89 13.25 -19.97
N SER A 244 13.80 12.65 -19.48
CA SER A 244 12.98 13.25 -18.45
C SER A 244 13.76 13.43 -17.14
N PRO A 245 13.43 14.44 -16.32
CA PRO A 245 14.14 14.72 -15.07
C PRO A 245 14.32 13.50 -14.16
N VAL A 246 13.28 12.68 -13.98
CA VAL A 246 13.36 11.46 -13.16
C VAL A 246 14.38 10.44 -13.70
N VAL A 247 14.48 10.31 -15.03
CA VAL A 247 15.43 9.37 -15.65
C VAL A 247 16.85 9.91 -15.54
N ARG A 248 17.06 11.22 -15.70
CA ARG A 248 18.39 11.84 -15.50
C ARG A 248 18.88 11.65 -14.08
N ASP A 249 18.00 11.86 -13.10
CA ASP A 249 18.32 11.66 -11.69
C ASP A 249 18.65 10.18 -11.40
N ALA A 250 17.91 9.23 -11.99
CA ALA A 250 18.24 7.81 -11.91
C ALA A 250 19.63 7.47 -12.49
N ILE A 251 20.00 8.08 -13.62
CA ILE A 251 21.34 7.92 -14.22
C ILE A 251 22.43 8.45 -13.27
N ILE A 252 22.20 9.61 -12.66
CA ILE A 252 23.11 10.21 -11.67
C ILE A 252 23.27 9.28 -10.46
N THR A 253 22.16 8.76 -9.92
CA THR A 253 22.18 7.80 -8.81
C THR A 253 22.94 6.53 -9.18
N CYS A 254 22.67 5.93 -10.34
CA CYS A 254 23.38 4.75 -10.81
C CYS A 254 24.90 4.97 -10.85
N HIS A 255 25.33 6.09 -11.42
CA HIS A 255 26.75 6.42 -11.48
C HIS A 255 27.40 6.58 -10.11
N ALA A 256 26.74 7.30 -9.20
CA ALA A 256 27.25 7.50 -7.83
C ALA A 256 27.43 6.16 -7.10
N LEU A 257 26.55 5.19 -7.38
CA LEU A 257 26.59 3.82 -6.84
C LEU A 257 27.48 2.86 -7.64
N GLY A 258 28.14 3.31 -8.71
CA GLY A 258 29.04 2.47 -9.53
C GLY A 258 28.32 1.51 -10.49
N MET A 259 27.06 1.78 -10.82
CA MET A 259 26.25 0.99 -11.73
C MET A 259 26.37 1.48 -13.17
N ARG A 260 26.61 0.57 -14.12
CA ARG A 260 26.71 0.87 -15.56
C ARG A 260 25.38 0.74 -16.31
N TYR A 261 24.53 -0.19 -15.90
CA TYR A 261 23.31 -0.50 -16.62
C TYR A 261 22.08 -0.09 -15.84
N LEU A 262 21.13 0.53 -16.53
CA LEU A 262 19.85 0.96 -16.00
C LEU A 262 18.72 0.42 -16.88
N TRP A 263 17.69 -0.13 -16.26
CA TRP A 263 16.45 -0.52 -16.91
C TRP A 263 15.37 0.53 -16.62
N VAL A 264 14.74 1.04 -17.68
CA VAL A 264 13.61 1.97 -17.61
C VAL A 264 12.54 1.47 -18.57
N ASP A 265 11.34 1.17 -18.07
CA ASP A 265 10.22 0.63 -18.85
C ASP A 265 9.98 1.34 -20.20
N ALA A 266 9.91 2.67 -20.19
CA ALA A 266 9.65 3.51 -21.35
C ALA A 266 10.74 3.41 -22.43
N LEU A 267 11.96 3.02 -22.05
CA LEU A 267 13.13 3.00 -22.93
C LEU A 267 13.59 1.58 -23.30
N CYS A 268 13.36 0.61 -22.41
CA CYS A 268 13.78 -0.77 -22.56
C CYS A 268 12.68 -1.68 -23.11
N ILE A 269 11.42 -1.23 -23.12
CA ILE A 269 10.29 -1.88 -23.79
C ILE A 269 9.91 -1.02 -25.00
N LEU A 270 9.64 -1.64 -26.15
CA LEU A 270 9.15 -0.91 -27.32
C LEU A 270 7.70 -0.45 -27.07
N GLN A 271 7.45 0.84 -27.28
CA GLN A 271 6.21 1.50 -26.93
C GLN A 271 5.41 1.89 -28.16
N GLY A 272 4.10 1.64 -28.14
CA GLY A 272 3.16 2.11 -29.15
C GLY A 272 2.38 0.98 -29.81
N LYS A 273 1.38 1.35 -30.62
CA LYS A 273 0.44 0.38 -31.21
C LYS A 273 1.09 -0.64 -32.15
N ALA A 274 2.21 -0.29 -32.78
CA ALA A 274 2.95 -1.20 -33.66
C ALA A 274 3.80 -2.22 -32.89
N ASP A 275 4.00 -1.99 -31.58
CA ASP A 275 5.00 -2.70 -30.77
C ASP A 275 4.35 -3.55 -29.65
N VAL A 276 3.04 -3.84 -29.76
CA VAL A 276 2.25 -4.59 -28.75
C VAL A 276 2.87 -5.96 -28.43
N ALA A 277 3.41 -6.66 -29.44
CA ALA A 277 4.04 -7.95 -29.22
C ALA A 277 5.29 -7.88 -28.30
N ASP A 278 6.08 -6.80 -28.40
CA ASP A 278 7.24 -6.62 -27.50
C ASP A 278 6.76 -6.26 -26.08
N TRP A 279 5.71 -5.45 -25.96
CA TRP A 279 5.08 -5.15 -24.68
C TRP A 279 4.51 -6.42 -24.01
N ASP A 280 3.83 -7.28 -24.76
CA ASP A 280 3.30 -8.55 -24.25
C ASP A 280 4.40 -9.47 -23.72
N ILE A 281 5.56 -9.51 -24.39
CA ILE A 281 6.71 -10.31 -23.98
C ILE A 281 7.38 -9.71 -22.74
N GLU A 282 7.64 -8.41 -22.73
CA GLU A 282 8.37 -7.76 -21.63
C GLU A 282 7.50 -7.60 -20.37
N SER A 283 6.19 -7.36 -20.50
CA SER A 283 5.26 -7.30 -19.37
C SER A 283 5.22 -8.63 -18.59
N GLN A 284 5.31 -9.77 -19.29
CA GLN A 284 5.43 -11.10 -18.69
C GLN A 284 6.75 -11.31 -17.93
N LYS A 285 7.79 -10.55 -18.27
CA LYS A 285 9.10 -10.60 -17.62
C LYS A 285 9.24 -9.61 -16.47
N MET A 286 8.29 -8.68 -16.26
CA MET A 286 8.39 -7.62 -15.24
C MET A 286 8.81 -8.16 -13.87
N ALA A 287 8.16 -9.23 -13.41
CA ALA A 287 8.52 -9.88 -12.15
C ALA A 287 10.00 -10.35 -12.12
N ASP A 288 10.49 -10.93 -13.20
CA ASP A 288 11.86 -11.41 -13.33
C ASP A 288 12.87 -10.25 -13.49
N ILE A 289 12.46 -9.15 -14.12
CA ILE A 289 13.26 -7.91 -14.24
C ILE A 289 13.51 -7.33 -12.84
N PHE A 290 12.46 -7.04 -12.08
CA PHE A 290 12.63 -6.44 -10.74
C PHE A 290 13.29 -7.40 -9.74
N ARG A 291 13.06 -8.71 -9.87
CA ARG A 291 13.73 -9.74 -9.06
C ARG A 291 15.23 -9.84 -9.33
N ASN A 292 15.65 -9.71 -10.59
CA ASN A 292 17.05 -9.85 -10.99
C ASN A 292 17.84 -8.54 -11.00
N ALA A 293 17.17 -7.40 -10.86
CA ALA A 293 17.83 -6.11 -10.66
C ALA A 293 18.74 -6.17 -9.43
N TYR A 294 19.94 -5.61 -9.55
CA TYR A 294 20.88 -5.53 -8.44
C TYR A 294 20.37 -4.59 -7.35
N ILE A 295 19.80 -3.46 -7.78
CA ILE A 295 19.03 -2.50 -6.99
C ILE A 295 17.82 -2.01 -7.79
N THR A 296 16.76 -1.62 -7.11
CA THR A 296 15.64 -0.88 -7.69
C THR A 296 15.58 0.51 -7.08
N ILE A 297 15.58 1.53 -7.93
CA ILE A 297 15.48 2.93 -7.55
C ILE A 297 13.99 3.29 -7.51
N CYS A 298 13.54 3.83 -6.37
CA CYS A 298 12.14 4.15 -6.10
C CYS A 298 12.00 5.63 -5.70
N PRO A 299 11.74 6.54 -6.67
CA PRO A 299 11.53 7.97 -6.42
C PRO A 299 10.15 8.25 -5.79
N SER A 300 9.95 7.86 -4.54
CA SER A 300 8.68 8.05 -3.81
C SER A 300 8.26 9.53 -3.68
N SER A 301 9.22 10.46 -3.74
CA SER A 301 8.97 11.91 -3.72
C SER A 301 8.51 12.48 -5.07
N SER A 302 8.56 11.72 -6.16
CA SER A 302 8.22 12.17 -7.51
C SER A 302 6.85 11.65 -7.95
N ASN A 303 5.98 12.55 -8.37
CA ASN A 303 4.60 12.26 -8.77
C ASN A 303 4.41 12.12 -10.29
N SER A 304 5.45 12.44 -11.07
CA SER A 304 5.43 12.41 -12.53
C SER A 304 6.84 12.28 -13.10
N CYS A 305 6.95 11.91 -14.38
CA CYS A 305 8.26 11.83 -15.01
C CYS A 305 8.96 13.18 -15.17
N ARG A 306 8.21 14.27 -15.07
CA ARG A 306 8.70 15.66 -15.15
C ARG A 306 9.39 16.12 -13.87
N GLU A 307 9.25 15.37 -12.78
CA GLU A 307 9.84 15.70 -11.49
C GLU A 307 11.12 14.89 -11.27
N GLY A 308 12.22 15.59 -11.04
CA GLY A 308 13.43 14.98 -10.46
C GLY A 308 13.22 14.65 -8.99
N PHE A 309 14.08 13.80 -8.43
CA PHE A 309 14.09 13.40 -7.03
C PHE A 309 15.41 13.70 -6.31
N LEU A 310 16.39 14.30 -6.99
CA LEU A 310 17.68 14.72 -6.40
C LEU A 310 17.73 16.22 -6.07
N GLY A 311 16.60 16.92 -6.12
CA GLY A 311 16.48 18.33 -5.78
C GLY A 311 16.65 18.62 -4.28
N GLN A 312 16.25 19.82 -3.86
CA GLN A 312 16.23 20.20 -2.44
C GLN A 312 15.22 19.33 -1.69
N ARG A 313 15.59 18.84 -0.50
CA ARG A 313 14.64 18.13 0.38
C ARG A 313 13.46 19.03 0.70
N LEU A 314 12.27 18.46 0.60
CA LEU A 314 11.02 19.19 0.81
C LEU A 314 10.80 19.49 2.30
N VAL A 315 11.43 18.73 3.20
CA VAL A 315 11.32 18.84 4.66
C VAL A 315 12.63 19.36 5.28
N HIS A 316 12.51 20.23 6.28
CA HIS A 316 13.67 20.82 6.95
C HIS A 316 14.54 19.76 7.65
N PRO A 317 15.87 19.75 7.45
CA PRO A 317 16.77 18.68 7.90
C PRO A 317 17.11 18.70 9.41
N GLY A 318 16.20 19.13 10.29
CA GLY A 318 16.49 19.28 11.73
C GLY A 318 17.48 20.41 12.08
N ILE A 319 17.63 20.74 13.37
CA ILE A 319 18.61 21.73 13.87
C ILE A 319 19.45 21.15 14.99
N ARG A 320 20.75 21.06 14.75
CA ARG A 320 21.75 20.83 15.80
C ARG A 320 21.74 22.04 16.74
N VAL A 321 21.36 21.90 18.01
CA VAL A 321 21.46 22.95 19.05
C VAL A 321 22.58 22.57 20.01
N LYS A 322 23.61 23.40 20.21
CA LYS A 322 24.67 23.09 21.18
C LYS A 322 24.35 23.66 22.55
N THR A 323 24.09 22.79 23.53
CA THR A 323 23.76 23.15 24.91
C THR A 323 24.94 23.03 25.88
N PRO A 324 25.26 24.08 26.68
CA PRO A 324 26.19 23.93 27.80
C PRO A 324 25.58 23.02 28.87
N ILE A 325 26.27 21.96 29.27
CA ILE A 325 25.88 21.11 30.40
C ILE A 325 26.49 21.72 31.67
N THR A 326 25.65 22.22 32.58
CA THR A 326 26.11 22.99 33.75
C THR A 326 26.25 22.19 35.05
N SER A 327 25.69 20.97 35.17
CA SER A 327 25.49 20.37 36.50
C SER A 327 25.93 18.90 36.69
N ASN A 328 26.31 18.14 35.67
CA ASN A 328 26.57 16.69 35.83
C ASN A 328 27.96 16.22 35.35
N ALA A 329 28.71 15.54 36.24
CA ALA A 329 30.13 15.19 36.07
C ALA A 329 30.43 14.16 34.95
N ILE A 330 29.42 13.43 34.47
CA ILE A 330 29.61 12.38 33.44
C ILE A 330 29.64 12.96 32.01
N PHE A 331 29.05 14.14 31.79
CA PHE A 331 28.89 14.75 30.47
C PHE A 331 29.42 16.19 30.38
N GLN A 332 30.27 16.62 31.32
CA GLN A 332 30.93 17.93 31.25
C GLN A 332 31.60 18.09 29.86
N ASN A 333 31.26 19.19 29.17
CA ASN A 333 31.74 19.57 27.82
C ASN A 333 31.11 18.84 26.60
N GLN A 334 29.98 18.13 26.73
CA GLN A 334 29.28 17.57 25.56
C GLN A 334 28.11 18.45 25.10
N SER A 335 27.99 18.70 23.80
CA SER A 335 26.79 19.29 23.18
C SER A 335 25.82 18.18 22.74
N ARG A 336 24.53 18.28 23.09
CA ARG A 336 23.50 17.36 22.58
C ARG A 336 22.78 17.94 21.37
N GLU A 337 22.79 17.23 20.26
CA GLU A 337 22.09 17.65 19.04
C GLU A 337 20.64 17.15 19.07
N TYR A 338 19.72 17.87 18.40
CA TYR A 338 18.33 17.44 18.25
C TYR A 338 17.93 17.47 16.77
N SER A 339 17.05 16.56 16.36
CA SER A 339 16.40 16.61 15.05
C SER A 339 14.91 16.86 15.23
N ILE A 340 14.34 17.78 14.47
CA ILE A 340 12.88 17.81 14.28
C ILE A 340 12.56 16.98 13.06
N LEU A 341 11.72 15.97 13.25
CA LEU A 341 11.14 15.22 12.16
C LEU A 341 9.64 15.51 12.08
N PRO A 342 9.10 15.81 10.89
CA PRO A 342 7.65 15.74 10.69
C PRO A 342 7.19 14.30 10.87
N TYR A 343 6.01 14.10 11.46
CA TYR A 343 5.40 12.78 11.58
C TYR A 343 4.02 12.80 10.94
N PHE A 344 3.69 11.74 10.21
CA PHE A 344 2.40 11.55 9.57
C PHE A 344 1.82 10.16 9.96
N LYS A 345 0.49 10.12 10.13
CA LYS A 345 -0.37 9.21 10.94
C LYS A 345 -0.33 7.66 10.72
N TYR A 346 -0.79 6.93 11.79
CA TYR A 346 -1.17 5.51 12.09
C TYR A 346 -0.05 4.57 12.67
N ASP A 347 -0.20 3.76 13.75
CA ASP A 347 -1.26 3.37 14.70
C ASP A 347 -0.71 3.32 16.16
N ASN A 348 -1.59 3.13 17.14
CA ASN A 348 -1.38 3.26 18.58
C ASN A 348 -0.26 2.37 19.19
N ASN A 349 0.42 2.95 20.18
CA ASN A 349 1.29 2.33 21.21
C ASN A 349 2.79 2.16 20.99
N THR A 350 3.42 2.82 20.01
CA THR A 350 4.84 3.18 20.17
C THR A 350 5.24 4.34 19.27
N PRO A 351 6.20 5.22 19.67
CA PRO A 351 6.95 6.07 18.76
C PRO A 351 7.77 5.17 17.82
N SER A 352 7.07 4.52 16.89
CA SER A 352 7.65 3.62 15.92
C SER A 352 8.28 4.50 14.86
N PHE A 353 9.54 4.87 15.06
CA PHE A 353 10.41 5.72 14.21
C PHE A 353 10.46 5.40 12.71
N ILE A 354 9.69 4.43 12.22
CA ILE A 354 9.66 4.00 10.83
C ILE A 354 8.27 3.41 10.56
N HIS A 355 7.30 4.27 10.30
CA HIS A 355 6.18 3.96 9.39
C HIS A 355 6.27 5.04 8.31
N SER A 356 6.90 4.77 7.18
CA SER A 356 6.23 4.29 5.97
C SER A 356 5.13 5.22 5.42
N HIS A 357 4.80 6.37 6.03
CA HIS A 357 3.75 7.26 5.51
C HIS A 357 4.16 7.94 4.20
N GLU A 358 5.37 8.50 4.12
CA GLU A 358 5.90 9.11 2.89
C GLU A 358 6.02 8.11 1.72
N PHE A 359 6.12 6.83 2.07
CA PHE A 359 6.19 5.71 1.15
C PHE A 359 4.79 5.22 0.75
N ILE A 360 3.97 4.78 1.71
CA ILE A 360 2.64 4.18 1.53
C ILE A 360 1.67 5.17 0.87
N ASN A 361 1.73 6.45 1.24
CA ASN A 361 0.83 7.48 0.70
C ASN A 361 1.39 8.21 -0.51
N SER A 362 2.58 7.83 -0.99
CA SER A 362 3.07 8.38 -2.25
C SER A 362 2.18 7.93 -3.41
N LYS A 363 2.02 8.82 -4.39
CA LYS A 363 1.40 8.48 -5.67
C LYS A 363 2.13 7.34 -6.39
N TRP A 364 3.42 7.18 -6.12
CA TRP A 364 4.19 6.05 -6.63
C TRP A 364 3.70 4.73 -6.05
N TYR A 365 3.61 4.61 -4.72
CA TYR A 365 3.18 3.36 -4.08
C TYR A 365 1.70 3.04 -4.29
N SER A 366 0.88 4.03 -4.65
CA SER A 366 -0.54 3.80 -4.97
C SER A 366 -0.74 2.99 -6.25
N ARG A 367 0.28 2.76 -7.08
CA ARG A 367 0.15 2.08 -8.38
C ARG A 367 0.23 0.56 -8.28
N ALA A 368 -0.64 -0.14 -9.03
CA ALA A 368 -0.74 -1.60 -9.01
C ALA A 368 0.58 -2.30 -9.38
N TRP A 369 1.24 -1.83 -10.45
CA TRP A 369 2.52 -2.37 -10.91
C TRP A 369 3.63 -2.27 -9.86
N VAL A 370 3.65 -1.18 -9.08
CA VAL A 370 4.66 -0.92 -8.04
C VAL A 370 4.68 -2.01 -6.97
N TRP A 371 3.58 -2.74 -6.78
CA TRP A 371 3.57 -3.90 -5.90
C TRP A 371 4.62 -4.94 -6.30
N GLN A 372 4.69 -5.32 -7.58
CA GLN A 372 5.69 -6.28 -8.05
C GLN A 372 7.10 -5.69 -7.96
N GLU A 373 7.23 -4.41 -8.32
CA GLU A 373 8.51 -3.68 -8.35
C GLU A 373 9.15 -3.60 -6.95
N VAL A 374 8.34 -3.43 -5.91
CA VAL A 374 8.78 -3.34 -4.51
C VAL A 374 8.99 -4.73 -3.90
N ASN A 375 8.00 -5.62 -4.05
CA ASN A 375 7.97 -6.87 -3.29
C ASN A 375 8.91 -7.93 -3.89
N LEU A 376 9.18 -7.88 -5.19
CA LEU A 376 10.04 -8.87 -5.85
C LEU A 376 11.51 -8.47 -5.88
N SER A 377 11.84 -7.19 -5.69
CA SER A 377 13.22 -6.72 -5.69
C SER A 377 13.99 -7.10 -4.43
N ALA A 378 15.22 -7.58 -4.63
CA ALA A 378 16.13 -7.95 -3.55
C ALA A 378 16.64 -6.74 -2.75
N ARG A 379 16.78 -5.58 -3.40
CA ARG A 379 17.26 -4.33 -2.80
C ARG A 379 16.49 -3.15 -3.38
N LEU A 380 15.95 -2.29 -2.52
CA LEU A 380 15.34 -1.02 -2.90
C LEU A 380 16.17 0.14 -2.37
N VAL A 381 16.31 1.17 -3.19
CA VAL A 381 16.80 2.49 -2.79
C VAL A 381 15.62 3.45 -2.96
N ILE A 382 15.06 3.90 -1.85
CA ILE A 382 13.82 4.67 -1.82
C ILE A 382 14.16 6.13 -1.49
N PHE A 383 13.83 7.04 -2.39
CA PHE A 383 13.99 8.47 -2.22
C PHE A 383 12.66 9.08 -1.79
N THR A 384 12.54 9.45 -0.52
CA THR A 384 11.36 10.14 0.02
C THR A 384 11.62 11.64 0.14
N PRO A 385 10.58 12.46 0.41
CA PRO A 385 10.74 13.90 0.65
C PRO A 385 11.72 14.25 1.77
N THR A 386 11.83 13.40 2.79
CA THR A 386 12.67 13.64 3.98
C THR A 386 13.96 12.84 3.98
N PHE A 387 13.92 11.54 3.64
CA PHE A 387 15.05 10.62 3.81
C PHE A 387 15.27 9.70 2.60
N VAL A 388 16.49 9.20 2.49
CA VAL A 388 16.84 8.08 1.62
C VAL A 388 16.87 6.81 2.45
N PHE A 389 16.14 5.80 1.99
CA PHE A 389 16.07 4.49 2.61
C PHE A 389 16.70 3.42 1.74
N TYR A 390 17.28 2.43 2.41
CA TYR A 390 17.68 1.17 1.82
C TYR A 390 16.82 0.05 2.40
N ARG A 391 16.24 -0.80 1.54
CA ARG A 391 15.44 -1.95 1.98
C ARG A 391 15.89 -3.23 1.30
N CYS A 392 16.02 -4.31 2.06
CA CYS A 392 16.01 -5.68 1.55
C CYS A 392 14.95 -6.50 2.30
N PRO A 393 14.65 -7.76 1.92
CA PRO A 393 13.68 -8.59 2.63
C PRO A 393 13.95 -8.80 4.13
N LYS A 394 15.17 -8.57 4.61
CA LYS A 394 15.58 -8.73 6.03
C LYS A 394 15.58 -7.43 6.84
N THR A 395 15.89 -6.28 6.23
CA THR A 395 16.07 -5.03 6.97
C THR A 395 15.68 -3.80 6.15
N LEU A 396 15.20 -2.78 6.86
CA LEU A 396 14.99 -1.43 6.36
C LEU A 396 15.93 -0.52 7.14
N LEU A 397 16.76 0.21 6.40
CA LEU A 397 17.75 1.15 6.91
C LEU A 397 17.42 2.53 6.37
N CYS A 398 17.65 3.55 7.18
CA CYS A 398 17.56 4.95 6.78
C CYS A 398 18.94 5.59 6.84
N GLU A 399 19.19 6.57 5.97
CA GLU A 399 20.44 7.33 5.97
C GLU A 399 20.74 8.05 7.30
N ASN A 400 19.72 8.23 8.15
CA ASN A 400 19.87 8.78 9.49
C ASN A 400 20.42 7.79 10.54
N GLY A 401 20.73 6.55 10.15
CA GLY A 401 21.22 5.50 11.05
C GLY A 401 20.13 4.63 11.68
N THR A 402 18.85 4.97 11.50
CA THR A 402 17.77 4.11 12.01
C THR A 402 17.65 2.81 11.22
N ARG A 403 17.35 1.74 11.95
CA ARG A 403 17.22 0.38 11.42
C ARG A 403 16.00 -0.29 12.00
N LYS A 404 15.30 -1.06 11.17
CA LYS A 404 14.30 -2.03 11.61
C LYS A 404 14.43 -3.34 10.84
N GLU A 405 14.01 -4.43 11.49
CA GLU A 405 13.79 -5.69 10.82
C GLU A 405 12.50 -5.61 10.00
N THR A 406 12.55 -5.92 8.71
CA THR A 406 11.42 -5.74 7.78
C THR A 406 10.26 -6.68 8.04
N THR A 407 10.46 -7.71 8.85
CA THR A 407 9.40 -8.60 9.35
C THR A 407 8.35 -7.87 10.19
N ILE A 408 8.67 -6.71 10.76
CA ILE A 408 7.80 -5.94 11.68
C ILE A 408 7.13 -4.74 10.97
N ILE A 409 7.68 -4.23 9.86
CA ILE A 409 7.28 -2.94 9.25
C ILE A 409 6.08 -3.06 8.31
N LEU A 410 5.53 -4.26 8.17
CA LEU A 410 4.44 -4.57 7.27
C LEU A 410 3.38 -5.35 8.04
N GLU A 411 2.69 -4.72 8.99
CA GLU A 411 1.61 -5.38 9.73
C GLU A 411 0.45 -5.87 8.82
N GLY A 412 0.46 -5.58 7.51
CA GLY A 412 -0.39 -6.24 6.50
C GLY A 412 0.32 -7.20 5.52
N LEU A 413 1.62 -7.04 5.23
CA LEU A 413 2.33 -7.87 4.24
C LEU A 413 3.34 -8.86 4.89
N GLY A 414 3.79 -8.60 6.13
CA GLY A 414 4.89 -9.34 6.78
C GLY A 414 4.54 -10.77 7.20
N GLN A 415 3.27 -11.07 7.46
CA GLN A 415 2.84 -12.41 7.87
C GLN A 415 2.77 -13.37 6.67
N TYR A 416 2.17 -12.91 5.57
CA TYR A 416 1.88 -13.71 4.37
C TYR A 416 3.06 -13.82 3.39
N HIS A 417 4.02 -12.89 3.44
CA HIS A 417 5.19 -12.89 2.55
C HIS A 417 6.39 -13.70 3.05
N ARG A 418 6.29 -14.37 4.21
CA ARG A 418 7.34 -15.32 4.58
C ARG A 418 7.35 -16.43 3.54
N LYS A 419 8.50 -16.72 2.94
CA LYS A 419 8.65 -17.82 1.98
C LYS A 419 8.02 -19.12 2.49
N ARG A 420 8.19 -19.41 3.79
CA ARG A 420 7.57 -20.56 4.45
C ARG A 420 6.03 -20.55 4.36
N TYR A 421 5.38 -19.39 4.46
CA TYR A 421 3.94 -19.24 4.28
C TYR A 421 3.55 -19.34 2.80
N GLN A 422 4.29 -18.67 1.90
CA GLN A 422 4.07 -18.74 0.45
C GLN A 422 4.11 -20.18 -0.06
N ASP A 423 5.06 -20.97 0.44
CA ASP A 423 5.24 -22.38 0.07
C ASP A 423 4.14 -23.26 0.70
N ALA A 424 3.72 -22.98 1.94
CA ALA A 424 2.73 -23.79 2.67
C ALA A 424 1.28 -23.51 2.28
N GLN A 425 0.94 -22.25 1.98
CA GLN A 425 -0.42 -21.78 1.67
C GLN A 425 -0.44 -20.86 0.42
N PRO A 426 -0.11 -21.38 -0.79
CA PRO A 426 0.07 -20.55 -1.98
C PRO A 426 -1.20 -19.77 -2.41
N PHE A 427 -2.39 -20.35 -2.24
CA PHE A 427 -3.65 -19.69 -2.61
C PHE A 427 -4.02 -18.56 -1.65
N ALA A 428 -3.84 -18.77 -0.33
CA ALA A 428 -4.07 -17.72 0.66
C ALA A 428 -3.09 -16.55 0.45
N PHE A 429 -1.83 -16.87 0.17
CA PHE A 429 -0.84 -15.86 -0.23
C PHE A 429 -1.30 -15.07 -1.47
N PHE A 430 -1.77 -15.77 -2.51
CA PHE A 430 -2.27 -15.11 -3.71
C PHE A 430 -3.42 -14.14 -3.43
N ARG A 431 -4.42 -14.57 -2.64
CA ARG A 431 -5.56 -13.72 -2.24
C ARG A 431 -5.08 -12.44 -1.57
N THR A 432 -4.21 -12.54 -0.55
CA THR A 432 -3.69 -11.35 0.14
C THR A 432 -2.94 -10.38 -0.79
N CYS A 433 -2.27 -10.90 -1.82
CA CYS A 433 -1.65 -10.06 -2.84
C CYS A 433 -2.70 -9.36 -3.71
N VAL A 434 -3.75 -10.08 -4.11
CA VAL A 434 -4.86 -9.52 -4.92
C VAL A 434 -5.62 -8.45 -4.13
N GLU A 435 -5.83 -8.62 -2.83
CA GLU A 435 -6.48 -7.61 -1.99
C GLU A 435 -5.74 -6.27 -2.03
N ASP A 436 -4.42 -6.30 -1.83
CA ASP A 436 -3.59 -5.11 -1.90
C ASP A 436 -3.56 -4.53 -3.33
N ILE A 437 -3.25 -5.36 -4.34
CA ILE A 437 -3.10 -4.92 -5.74
C ILE A 437 -4.40 -4.38 -6.32
N SER A 438 -5.54 -5.01 -6.05
CA SER A 438 -6.84 -4.59 -6.58
C SER A 438 -7.27 -3.20 -6.07
N SER A 439 -6.80 -2.82 -4.89
CA SER A 439 -7.05 -1.51 -4.28
C SER A 439 -6.18 -0.39 -4.85
N LYS A 440 -5.09 -0.74 -5.56
CA LYS A 440 -4.14 0.21 -6.16
C LYS A 440 -4.63 0.77 -7.49
N ASP A 441 -4.11 1.95 -7.83
CA ASP A 441 -4.36 2.68 -9.06
C ASP A 441 -3.73 1.97 -10.25
N ILE A 442 -4.48 1.86 -11.35
CA ILE A 442 -3.99 1.31 -12.61
C ILE A 442 -4.39 2.23 -13.76
N SER A 443 -3.45 2.50 -14.68
CA SER A 443 -3.69 3.42 -15.79
C SER A 443 -4.65 2.84 -16.83
N PHE A 444 -4.54 1.53 -17.08
CA PHE A 444 -5.39 0.78 -18.00
C PHE A 444 -6.01 -0.39 -17.23
N GLU A 445 -7.34 -0.44 -17.15
CA GLU A 445 -8.04 -1.51 -16.40
C GLU A 445 -7.74 -2.91 -16.96
N SER A 446 -7.43 -3.02 -18.27
CA SER A 446 -6.99 -4.26 -18.92
C SER A 446 -5.71 -4.86 -18.32
N ASP A 447 -4.89 -4.04 -17.65
CA ASP A 447 -3.61 -4.47 -17.10
C ASP A 447 -3.76 -5.18 -15.74
N ARG A 448 -4.96 -5.23 -15.14
CA ARG A 448 -5.17 -5.79 -13.79
C ARG A 448 -4.63 -7.22 -13.63
N LEU A 449 -4.91 -8.08 -14.61
CA LEU A 449 -4.43 -9.47 -14.60
C LEU A 449 -2.92 -9.54 -14.84
N ALA A 450 -2.41 -8.74 -15.78
CA ALA A 450 -0.98 -8.64 -16.04
C ALA A 450 -0.20 -8.15 -14.80
N ALA A 451 -0.78 -7.24 -14.01
CA ALA A 451 -0.21 -6.72 -12.77
C ALA A 451 -0.10 -7.77 -11.64
N VAL A 452 -0.75 -8.93 -11.75
CA VAL A 452 -0.59 -10.07 -10.82
C VAL A 452 0.08 -11.29 -11.47
N ALA A 453 0.35 -11.26 -12.78
CA ALA A 453 0.82 -12.40 -13.57
C ALA A 453 2.10 -13.05 -13.02
N GLY A 454 3.03 -12.24 -12.50
CA GLY A 454 4.27 -12.73 -11.89
C GLY A 454 4.05 -13.57 -10.63
N ILE A 455 3.06 -13.18 -9.82
CA ILE A 455 2.65 -13.90 -8.61
C ILE A 455 1.87 -15.15 -9.02
N ALA A 456 0.98 -15.00 -9.98
CA ALA A 456 0.18 -16.12 -10.49
C ALA A 456 1.07 -17.24 -11.04
N LYS A 457 2.12 -16.90 -11.80
CA LYS A 457 3.11 -17.86 -12.28
C LYS A 457 3.75 -18.68 -11.14
N GLN A 458 4.09 -18.05 -10.01
CA GLN A 458 4.66 -18.74 -8.85
C GLN A 458 3.66 -19.71 -8.21
N VAL A 459 2.42 -19.27 -8.01
CA VAL A 459 1.37 -20.09 -7.40
C VAL A 459 0.97 -21.25 -8.32
N SER A 460 0.93 -21.02 -9.63
CA SER A 460 0.72 -22.08 -10.63
C SER A 460 1.85 -23.12 -10.57
N GLN A 461 3.11 -22.71 -10.47
CA GLN A 461 4.25 -23.61 -10.35
C GLN A 461 4.22 -24.42 -9.04
N ALA A 462 3.80 -23.80 -7.93
CA ALA A 462 3.73 -24.46 -6.63
C ALA A 462 2.57 -25.46 -6.52
N THR A 463 1.43 -25.17 -7.14
CA THR A 463 0.18 -25.92 -6.93
C THR A 463 -0.24 -26.79 -8.12
N GLY A 464 0.26 -26.50 -9.31
CA GLY A 464 -0.23 -27.06 -10.57
C GLY A 464 -1.71 -26.77 -10.83
N SER A 465 -2.30 -25.78 -10.16
CA SER A 465 -3.71 -25.40 -10.39
C SER A 465 -3.85 -24.65 -11.71
N GLN A 466 -4.96 -24.89 -12.40
CA GLN A 466 -5.39 -24.06 -13.51
C GLN A 466 -5.71 -22.66 -12.98
N TYR A 467 -5.20 -21.65 -13.70
CA TYR A 467 -5.50 -20.24 -13.49
C TYR A 467 -6.70 -19.84 -14.36
N ALA A 468 -7.66 -19.15 -13.78
CA ALA A 468 -8.87 -18.71 -14.45
C ALA A 468 -9.14 -17.23 -14.15
N ALA A 469 -8.67 -16.36 -15.06
CA ALA A 469 -8.93 -14.91 -15.03
C ALA A 469 -8.70 -14.24 -13.65
N GLY A 470 -7.68 -14.64 -12.89
CA GLY A 470 -7.43 -14.08 -11.55
C GLY A 470 -7.81 -14.98 -10.38
N LEU A 471 -8.34 -16.18 -10.61
CA LEU A 471 -8.73 -17.16 -9.59
C LEU A 471 -8.08 -18.54 -9.85
N TRP A 472 -8.14 -19.43 -8.87
CA TRP A 472 -7.55 -20.78 -8.93
C TRP A 472 -8.60 -21.88 -8.89
N VAL A 473 -8.62 -22.75 -9.90
CA VAL A 473 -9.61 -23.84 -10.00
C VAL A 473 -9.59 -24.77 -8.78
N LYS A 474 -8.41 -25.09 -8.23
CA LYS A 474 -8.29 -25.97 -7.04
C LYS A 474 -8.77 -25.34 -5.74
N ASP A 475 -8.90 -24.01 -5.66
CA ASP A 475 -9.37 -23.28 -4.46
C ASP A 475 -10.56 -22.37 -4.80
N ILE A 476 -11.28 -22.70 -5.88
CA ILE A 476 -12.26 -21.81 -6.52
C ILE A 476 -13.40 -21.44 -5.58
N TYR A 477 -13.80 -22.36 -4.71
CA TYR A 477 -14.86 -22.19 -3.74
C TYR A 477 -14.57 -21.04 -2.76
N LYS A 478 -13.30 -20.83 -2.37
CA LYS A 478 -12.88 -19.66 -1.56
C LYS A 478 -12.66 -18.44 -2.43
N ASP A 479 -12.00 -18.63 -3.57
CA ASP A 479 -11.64 -17.54 -4.47
C ASP A 479 -12.87 -16.80 -5.01
N LEU A 480 -13.99 -17.49 -5.24
CA LEU A 480 -15.25 -16.87 -5.67
C LEU A 480 -15.88 -15.98 -4.59
N ILE A 481 -15.64 -16.17 -3.28
CA ILE A 481 -16.37 -15.45 -2.21
C ILE A 481 -15.73 -14.10 -1.86
N PHE A 482 -14.96 -13.49 -2.76
CA PHE A 482 -14.48 -12.13 -2.53
C PHE A 482 -15.65 -11.13 -2.37
N LYS A 483 -15.41 -10.07 -1.62
CA LYS A 483 -16.31 -8.96 -1.36
C LYS A 483 -15.68 -7.71 -1.97
N ARG A 484 -16.48 -6.82 -2.57
CA ARG A 484 -15.97 -5.50 -2.99
C ARG A 484 -15.65 -4.67 -1.75
N ASN A 485 -14.45 -4.11 -1.69
CA ASN A 485 -14.07 -3.19 -0.63
C ASN A 485 -14.63 -1.79 -0.93
N LEU A 486 -15.87 -1.54 -0.51
CA LEU A 486 -16.57 -0.26 -0.73
C LEU A 486 -15.88 0.94 -0.06
N ARG A 487 -15.02 0.70 0.94
CA ARG A 487 -14.19 1.72 1.61
C ARG A 487 -12.91 2.07 0.83
N SER A 488 -12.64 1.37 -0.28
CA SER A 488 -11.46 1.62 -1.12
C SER A 488 -11.54 2.97 -1.83
N ARG A 489 -10.39 3.68 -1.91
CA ARG A 489 -10.23 4.96 -2.63
C ARG A 489 -10.69 4.92 -4.10
N ASN A 490 -10.66 3.74 -4.71
CA ASN A 490 -10.96 3.52 -6.13
C ASN A 490 -12.43 3.17 -6.42
N ASN A 491 -13.35 3.34 -5.47
CA ASN A 491 -14.77 3.10 -5.71
C ASN A 491 -15.38 4.17 -6.65
N ARG A 492 -15.47 3.86 -7.95
CA ARG A 492 -15.95 4.78 -9.01
C ARG A 492 -17.45 4.70 -9.30
N ASP A 493 -18.14 3.63 -8.89
CA ASP A 493 -19.55 3.41 -9.23
C ASP A 493 -20.45 3.82 -8.06
N LYS A 494 -20.81 5.10 -8.03
CA LYS A 494 -21.83 5.61 -7.10
C LYS A 494 -23.20 5.65 -7.80
N GLY A 495 -24.22 5.11 -7.14
CA GLY A 495 -25.63 5.34 -7.47
C GLY A 495 -26.44 4.12 -7.92
N GLY A 496 -26.54 3.11 -7.06
CA GLY A 496 -27.51 2.03 -7.20
C GLY A 496 -27.13 0.88 -8.14
N LEU A 497 -27.96 -0.16 -8.15
CA LEU A 497 -27.76 -1.41 -8.87
C LEU A 497 -27.74 -1.21 -10.39
N GLU A 498 -28.62 -0.38 -10.94
CA GLU A 498 -28.76 -0.19 -12.39
C GLU A 498 -27.48 0.40 -13.00
N LYS A 499 -26.90 1.42 -12.36
CA LYS A 499 -25.61 1.99 -12.80
C LYS A 499 -24.49 0.97 -12.72
N TYR A 500 -24.53 0.12 -11.70
CA TYR A 500 -23.55 -0.93 -11.52
C TYR A 500 -23.73 -2.07 -12.56
N ILE A 501 -24.95 -2.48 -12.91
CA ILE A 501 -25.17 -3.42 -14.02
C ILE A 501 -24.66 -2.83 -15.34
N GLU A 502 -24.93 -1.55 -15.61
CA GLU A 502 -24.43 -0.89 -16.81
C GLU A 502 -22.88 -0.83 -16.84
N SER A 503 -22.26 -0.64 -15.67
CA SER A 503 -20.80 -0.69 -15.57
C SER A 503 -20.25 -2.11 -15.74
N LEU A 504 -20.97 -3.16 -15.35
CA LEU A 504 -20.60 -4.55 -15.61
C LEU A 504 -20.73 -4.90 -17.10
N ARG A 505 -21.77 -4.43 -17.80
CA ARG A 505 -21.94 -4.62 -19.25
C ARG A 505 -20.74 -4.11 -20.05
N THR A 506 -20.27 -2.93 -19.69
CA THR A 506 -19.12 -2.30 -20.36
C THR A 506 -17.79 -2.93 -19.94
N ARG A 507 -17.64 -3.36 -18.68
CA ARG A 507 -16.38 -3.92 -18.18
C ARG A 507 -16.16 -5.38 -18.50
N HIS A 508 -17.18 -6.24 -18.47
CA HIS A 508 -16.97 -7.67 -18.70
C HIS A 508 -16.43 -7.95 -20.10
N SER A 509 -16.78 -7.11 -21.07
CA SER A 509 -16.30 -7.17 -22.45
C SER A 509 -14.91 -6.57 -22.66
N ALA A 510 -14.41 -5.76 -21.72
CA ALA A 510 -13.15 -5.00 -21.85
C ALA A 510 -12.03 -5.45 -20.91
N VAL A 511 -12.38 -5.90 -19.70
CA VAL A 511 -11.44 -6.13 -18.58
C VAL A 511 -11.37 -7.59 -18.17
N GLY A 512 -12.53 -8.24 -18.03
CA GLY A 512 -12.62 -9.63 -17.63
C GLY A 512 -13.97 -9.99 -17.00
N PRO A 513 -14.24 -11.28 -16.79
CA PRO A 513 -15.56 -11.78 -16.41
C PRO A 513 -16.03 -11.28 -15.04
N THR A 514 -17.34 -11.15 -14.84
CA THR A 514 -17.91 -10.63 -13.59
C THR A 514 -17.81 -11.60 -12.42
N TRP A 515 -17.62 -12.90 -12.66
CA TRP A 515 -17.34 -13.84 -11.59
C TRP A 515 -15.92 -13.69 -11.01
N SER A 516 -15.04 -12.93 -11.67
CA SER A 516 -13.68 -12.65 -11.21
C SER A 516 -13.49 -11.21 -10.76
N TRP A 517 -12.52 -10.99 -9.85
CA TRP A 517 -12.26 -9.69 -9.22
C TRP A 517 -11.93 -8.54 -10.20
N PRO A 518 -11.26 -8.72 -11.36
CA PRO A 518 -10.98 -7.60 -12.26
C PRO A 518 -12.26 -6.98 -12.86
N GLY A 519 -13.33 -7.75 -13.01
CA GLY A 519 -14.59 -7.31 -13.63
C GLY A 519 -15.31 -6.19 -12.85
N HIS A 520 -14.98 -6.00 -11.57
CA HIS A 520 -15.65 -5.05 -10.69
C HIS A 520 -14.99 -3.66 -10.65
N GLY A 521 -13.74 -3.54 -11.12
CA GLY A 521 -12.98 -2.28 -11.17
C GLY A 521 -12.87 -1.54 -9.83
N ALA A 522 -12.81 -2.28 -8.72
CA ALA A 522 -12.61 -1.77 -7.37
C ALA A 522 -11.69 -2.71 -6.58
N GLY A 523 -11.22 -2.26 -5.42
CA GLY A 523 -10.52 -3.15 -4.49
C GLY A 523 -11.43 -4.28 -4.02
N VAL A 524 -10.88 -5.47 -3.82
CA VAL A 524 -11.59 -6.62 -3.27
C VAL A 524 -10.95 -7.10 -1.97
N CYS A 525 -11.72 -7.78 -1.14
CA CYS A 525 -11.24 -8.45 0.06
C CYS A 525 -11.90 -9.82 0.22
N TRP A 526 -11.23 -10.72 0.91
CA TRP A 526 -11.78 -11.95 1.45
C TRP A 526 -11.92 -11.81 2.96
N ASP A 527 -12.83 -12.56 3.54
CA ASP A 527 -12.86 -12.70 5.00
C ASP A 527 -11.51 -13.23 5.53
N SER A 528 -11.08 -12.68 6.66
CA SER A 528 -9.87 -13.10 7.38
C SER A 528 -9.84 -14.61 7.64
N ILE A 529 -10.99 -15.26 7.74
CA ILE A 529 -11.09 -16.70 7.95
C ILE A 529 -10.51 -17.51 6.77
N PHE A 530 -10.57 -16.98 5.55
CA PHE A 530 -10.04 -17.64 4.35
C PHE A 530 -8.51 -17.55 4.22
N SER A 531 -7.88 -16.74 5.08
CA SER A 531 -6.43 -16.55 5.18
C SER A 531 -5.87 -16.85 6.58
N SER A 532 -6.74 -17.23 7.53
CA SER A 532 -6.40 -17.53 8.92
C SER A 532 -5.69 -18.87 9.04
N VAL A 533 -4.41 -18.80 9.41
CA VAL A 533 -3.49 -19.93 9.47
C VAL A 533 -2.80 -19.90 10.83
N ASP A 534 -2.73 -21.04 11.49
CA ASP A 534 -1.96 -21.20 12.72
C ASP A 534 -0.46 -20.94 12.43
N HIS A 535 0.14 -20.01 13.18
CA HIS A 535 1.48 -19.52 12.86
C HIS A 535 2.60 -20.54 13.15
N GLU A 536 2.37 -21.55 13.98
CA GLU A 536 3.37 -22.57 14.31
C GLU A 536 3.32 -23.74 13.33
N THR A 537 2.11 -24.23 13.06
CA THR A 537 1.81 -25.41 12.24
C THR A 537 1.62 -25.09 10.76
N LEU A 538 1.29 -23.84 10.42
CA LEU A 538 0.90 -23.38 9.08
C LEU A 538 -0.33 -24.08 8.49
N GLN A 539 -1.16 -24.65 9.36
CA GLN A 539 -2.45 -25.24 8.98
C GLN A 539 -3.56 -24.18 9.06
N LEU A 540 -4.57 -24.30 8.19
CA LEU A 540 -5.76 -23.45 8.27
C LEU A 540 -6.51 -23.74 9.56
N ASN A 541 -6.96 -22.70 10.25
CA ASN A 541 -7.67 -22.82 11.53
C ASN A 541 -9.05 -23.49 11.41
N TYR A 542 -9.58 -23.59 10.19
CA TYR A 542 -10.92 -24.11 9.90
C TYR A 542 -10.88 -25.09 8.73
N ALA A 543 -11.16 -26.37 9.02
CA ALA A 543 -10.68 -27.49 8.21
C ALA A 543 -11.75 -28.31 7.48
N ASP A 544 -13.05 -28.15 7.74
CA ASP A 544 -14.10 -28.91 7.03
C ASP A 544 -14.89 -27.99 6.10
N TRP A 545 -14.35 -27.78 4.89
CA TRP A 545 -15.02 -27.08 3.79
C TRP A 545 -15.69 -28.08 2.85
N ARG A 546 -16.93 -27.78 2.44
CA ARG A 546 -17.70 -28.61 1.51
C ARG A 546 -18.16 -27.80 0.31
N TYR A 547 -18.27 -28.47 -0.83
CA TYR A 547 -18.81 -27.91 -2.06
C TYR A 547 -20.33 -28.05 -2.06
N GLU A 548 -21.05 -26.95 -2.32
CA GLU A 548 -22.51 -26.94 -2.42
C GLU A 548 -23.00 -27.04 -3.87
N TYR A 549 -22.09 -27.19 -4.83
CA TYR A 549 -22.41 -27.33 -6.26
C TYR A 549 -22.21 -28.77 -6.75
N LYS A 550 -23.04 -29.17 -7.71
CA LYS A 550 -22.98 -30.48 -8.39
C LYS A 550 -22.08 -30.47 -9.61
N HIS A 551 -22.05 -29.35 -10.33
CA HIS A 551 -21.21 -29.16 -11.51
C HIS A 551 -20.69 -27.73 -11.54
N LEU A 552 -19.40 -27.58 -11.85
CA LEU A 552 -18.74 -26.30 -12.03
C LEU A 552 -17.71 -26.46 -13.14
N ASP A 553 -17.86 -25.66 -14.19
CA ASP A 553 -16.93 -25.59 -15.32
C ASP A 553 -16.52 -24.14 -15.56
N ILE A 554 -15.22 -23.92 -15.82
CA ILE A 554 -14.65 -22.60 -16.02
C ILE A 554 -13.90 -22.56 -17.34
N SER A 555 -14.28 -21.61 -18.19
CA SER A 555 -13.60 -21.33 -19.45
C SER A 555 -13.16 -19.88 -19.50
N THR A 556 -12.01 -19.63 -20.13
CA THR A 556 -11.46 -18.29 -20.33
C THR A 556 -10.75 -18.21 -21.67
N ASP A 557 -11.11 -17.21 -22.47
CA ASP A 557 -10.48 -16.92 -23.76
C ASP A 557 -9.39 -15.87 -23.57
N LYS A 558 -8.13 -16.29 -23.65
CA LYS A 558 -6.96 -15.41 -23.42
C LYS A 558 -6.76 -14.41 -24.56
N VAL A 559 -6.24 -13.24 -24.23
CA VAL A 559 -5.71 -12.27 -25.19
C VAL A 559 -4.18 -12.42 -25.24
N GLY A 560 -3.64 -12.72 -26.42
CA GLY A 560 -2.20 -12.91 -26.61
C GLY A 560 -1.65 -14.17 -25.93
N ASP A 561 -0.33 -14.20 -25.73
CA ASP A 561 0.39 -15.38 -25.24
C ASP A 561 0.55 -15.41 -23.70
N ASN A 562 0.19 -14.33 -22.99
CA ASN A 562 0.33 -14.25 -21.55
C ASN A 562 -0.72 -15.14 -20.85
N LEU A 563 -0.28 -16.29 -20.34
CA LEU A 563 -1.14 -17.27 -19.64
C LEU A 563 -1.86 -16.71 -18.41
N PHE A 564 -1.31 -15.66 -17.79
CA PHE A 564 -1.86 -15.03 -16.60
C PHE A 564 -2.31 -13.58 -16.87
N GLY A 565 -2.42 -13.21 -18.14
CA GLY A 565 -2.74 -11.86 -18.60
C GLY A 565 -4.22 -11.65 -18.88
N GLN A 566 -4.50 -10.68 -19.76
CA GLN A 566 -5.86 -10.28 -20.11
C GLN A 566 -6.66 -11.45 -20.71
N VAL A 567 -7.95 -11.48 -20.39
CA VAL A 567 -8.92 -12.38 -20.99
C VAL A 567 -9.95 -11.57 -21.77
N SER A 568 -10.35 -12.06 -22.94
CA SER A 568 -11.37 -11.46 -23.81
C SER A 568 -12.78 -11.89 -23.40
N ARG A 569 -12.91 -13.12 -22.87
CA ARG A 569 -14.16 -13.70 -22.36
C ARG A 569 -13.85 -14.68 -21.24
N GLY A 570 -14.81 -14.87 -20.35
CA GLY A 570 -14.80 -15.97 -19.38
C GLY A 570 -16.22 -16.44 -19.11
N SER A 571 -16.39 -17.72 -18.80
CA SER A 571 -17.69 -18.28 -18.43
C SER A 571 -17.51 -19.24 -17.26
N LEU A 572 -18.39 -19.11 -16.27
CA LEU A 572 -18.50 -20.00 -15.13
C LEU A 572 -19.86 -20.69 -15.22
N ALA A 573 -19.89 -21.91 -15.75
CA ALA A 573 -21.09 -22.72 -15.81
C ALA A 573 -21.24 -23.50 -14.50
N VAL A 574 -22.35 -23.32 -13.80
CA VAL A 574 -22.55 -23.87 -12.46
C VAL A 574 -23.94 -24.48 -12.32
N THR A 575 -24.00 -25.64 -11.67
CA THR A 575 -25.25 -26.29 -11.25
C THR A 575 -25.23 -26.42 -9.74
N THR A 576 -26.12 -25.69 -9.06
CA THR A 576 -26.19 -25.60 -7.60
C THR A 576 -27.60 -25.28 -7.13
N LYS A 577 -27.82 -25.32 -5.83
CA LYS A 577 -29.05 -24.85 -5.19
C LYS A 577 -29.15 -23.32 -5.28
N MET A 578 -30.31 -22.83 -5.73
CA MET A 578 -30.58 -21.41 -5.94
C MET A 578 -32.02 -21.03 -5.60
N ALA A 579 -32.19 -19.81 -5.09
CA ALA A 579 -33.47 -19.16 -4.89
C ALA A 579 -33.38 -17.67 -5.25
N SER A 580 -34.48 -17.07 -5.68
CA SER A 580 -34.61 -15.61 -5.78
C SER A 580 -34.71 -14.99 -4.39
N LEU A 581 -34.44 -13.69 -4.26
CA LEU A 581 -34.62 -12.99 -2.98
C LEU A 581 -36.06 -13.06 -2.49
N THR A 582 -37.04 -13.01 -3.40
CA THR A 582 -38.47 -13.16 -3.07
C THR A 582 -38.80 -14.57 -2.58
N GLU A 583 -38.22 -15.60 -3.21
CA GLU A 583 -38.35 -16.99 -2.72
C GLU A 583 -37.71 -17.17 -1.33
N ILE A 584 -36.66 -16.41 -1.00
CA ILE A 584 -36.05 -16.44 0.33
C ILE A 584 -36.91 -15.69 1.36
N ALA A 585 -37.44 -14.52 1.00
CA ALA A 585 -38.29 -13.73 1.89
C ALA A 585 -39.58 -14.47 2.26
N ALA A 586 -40.19 -15.15 1.28
CA ALA A 586 -41.40 -15.96 1.50
C ALA A 586 -41.20 -17.17 2.44
N LEU A 587 -39.95 -17.51 2.78
CA LEU A 587 -39.63 -18.57 3.74
C LEU A 587 -39.57 -18.04 5.19
N HIS A 588 -39.76 -16.74 5.43
CA HIS A 588 -39.80 -16.12 6.76
C HIS A 588 -41.23 -15.68 7.09
N ASP A 589 -41.68 -15.86 8.33
CA ASP A 589 -43.06 -15.62 8.81
C ASP A 589 -43.42 -14.10 8.97
N GLY A 590 -42.92 -13.22 8.09
CA GLY A 590 -43.00 -11.75 8.19
C GLY A 590 -43.71 -11.04 7.01
N ASP A 591 -43.65 -9.70 7.00
CA ASP A 591 -44.06 -8.89 5.84
C ASP A 591 -42.97 -8.96 4.76
N ASP A 592 -43.23 -9.73 3.69
CA ASP A 592 -42.30 -9.99 2.58
C ASP A 592 -41.68 -8.70 2.02
N ASP A 593 -42.44 -7.61 1.93
CA ASP A 593 -41.98 -6.36 1.33
C ASP A 593 -40.99 -5.60 2.24
N GLU A 594 -41.16 -5.67 3.55
CA GLU A 594 -40.24 -5.05 4.53
C GLU A 594 -38.94 -5.85 4.62
N LEU A 595 -39.02 -7.18 4.62
CA LEU A 595 -37.83 -8.04 4.65
C LEU A 595 -36.99 -7.93 3.37
N ILE A 596 -37.64 -7.92 2.19
CA ILE A 596 -36.95 -7.71 0.91
C ILE A 596 -36.25 -6.35 0.92
N ARG A 597 -36.91 -5.32 1.45
CA ARG A 597 -36.32 -3.99 1.58
C ARG A 597 -35.12 -4.01 2.53
N ASP A 598 -35.19 -4.70 3.66
CA ASP A 598 -34.09 -4.79 4.61
C ASP A 598 -32.90 -5.59 4.05
N MET A 599 -33.14 -6.68 3.33
CA MET A 599 -32.11 -7.46 2.62
C MET A 599 -31.42 -6.64 1.52
N LEU A 600 -32.16 -5.72 0.88
CA LEU A 600 -31.60 -4.80 -0.09
C LEU A 600 -30.81 -3.68 0.59
N ILE A 601 -31.30 -3.11 1.70
CA ILE A 601 -30.81 -1.84 2.31
C ILE A 601 -29.76 -2.03 3.40
N THR A 602 -29.73 -3.16 4.10
CA THR A 602 -28.90 -3.36 5.32
C THR A 602 -27.83 -4.42 5.07
N PRO A 603 -26.58 -4.04 4.72
CA PRO A 603 -25.53 -5.00 4.34
C PRO A 603 -24.87 -5.71 5.54
N GLU A 604 -25.26 -5.35 6.77
CA GLU A 604 -24.61 -5.82 8.00
C GLU A 604 -25.63 -6.53 8.89
N SER A 605 -25.54 -7.86 8.91
CA SER A 605 -26.16 -8.81 9.86
C SER A 605 -27.42 -8.28 10.58
N THR A 606 -28.52 -8.11 9.85
CA THR A 606 -29.83 -7.95 10.48
C THR A 606 -30.24 -9.29 11.08
N SER A 607 -30.43 -9.33 12.39
CA SER A 607 -30.75 -10.53 13.17
C SER A 607 -32.07 -11.22 12.81
N GLN A 608 -32.79 -10.78 11.77
CA GLN A 608 -34.05 -11.38 11.33
C GLN A 608 -33.92 -12.23 10.06
N VAL A 609 -32.84 -12.07 9.29
CA VAL A 609 -32.50 -12.95 8.17
C VAL A 609 -31.13 -13.52 8.49
N ALA A 610 -31.03 -14.82 8.72
CA ALA A 610 -29.77 -15.51 9.07
C ALA A 610 -28.73 -15.55 7.91
N CYS A 611 -28.78 -14.58 6.99
CA CYS A 611 -27.91 -14.38 5.84
C CYS A 611 -27.37 -12.94 5.85
N GLY A 612 -26.08 -12.77 6.16
CA GLY A 612 -25.33 -11.55 5.89
C GLY A 612 -25.11 -11.39 4.38
N ILE A 613 -25.73 -10.37 3.80
CA ILE A 613 -25.62 -10.05 2.38
C ILE A 613 -24.55 -8.98 2.16
N VAL A 614 -23.62 -9.24 1.23
CA VAL A 614 -22.58 -8.29 0.85
C VAL A 614 -22.72 -7.90 -0.63
N TRP A 615 -23.22 -6.70 -0.84
CA TRP A 615 -23.41 -6.12 -2.17
C TRP A 615 -22.11 -5.58 -2.76
N ASN A 616 -21.95 -5.72 -4.09
CA ASN A 616 -20.83 -5.10 -4.83
C ASN A 616 -21.14 -3.68 -5.32
N TRP A 617 -22.20 -3.03 -4.82
CA TRP A 617 -22.67 -1.71 -5.23
C TRP A 617 -23.20 -0.92 -4.03
N ASP A 618 -23.22 0.41 -4.14
CA ASP A 618 -23.74 1.30 -3.09
C ASP A 618 -25.27 1.21 -3.07
N VAL A 619 -25.84 0.69 -1.98
CA VAL A 619 -27.28 0.65 -1.83
C VAL A 619 -27.80 2.05 -1.51
N ASP A 620 -28.55 2.65 -2.45
CA ASP A 620 -29.25 3.91 -2.21
C ASP A 620 -30.52 3.64 -1.38
N ASN A 621 -30.72 4.43 -0.32
CA ASN A 621 -31.83 4.31 0.64
C ASN A 621 -33.23 4.66 0.08
N ALA A 622 -33.34 4.99 -1.21
CA ALA A 622 -34.58 5.43 -1.82
C ALA A 622 -34.75 4.77 -3.21
N GLU A 623 -35.82 3.98 -3.36
CA GLU A 623 -36.34 3.44 -4.63
C GLU A 623 -35.70 2.15 -5.19
N THR A 624 -34.96 1.35 -4.42
CA THR A 624 -34.63 -0.03 -4.85
C THR A 624 -35.91 -0.86 -4.87
N SER A 625 -36.52 -0.95 -6.04
CA SER A 625 -37.87 -1.46 -6.25
C SER A 625 -37.96 -3.00 -6.16
N SER A 626 -39.04 -3.49 -5.53
CA SER A 626 -39.34 -4.93 -5.32
C SER A 626 -39.21 -5.80 -6.58
N HIS A 627 -39.47 -5.25 -7.77
CA HIS A 627 -39.30 -5.95 -9.05
C HIS A 627 -37.85 -6.39 -9.36
N LEU A 628 -36.85 -5.86 -8.66
CA LEU A 628 -35.45 -6.26 -8.79
C LEU A 628 -35.15 -7.50 -7.97
N ALA A 629 -35.82 -7.69 -6.84
CA ALA A 629 -35.61 -8.82 -5.92
C ALA A 629 -35.93 -10.16 -6.59
N ASP A 630 -36.99 -10.21 -7.40
CA ASP A 630 -37.37 -11.39 -8.21
C ASP A 630 -36.27 -11.84 -9.19
N LYS A 631 -35.45 -10.89 -9.66
CA LYS A 631 -34.42 -11.15 -10.67
C LYS A 631 -33.09 -11.59 -10.07
N ILE A 632 -32.82 -11.21 -8.81
CA ILE A 632 -31.57 -11.56 -8.17
C ILE A 632 -31.67 -12.98 -7.62
N LEU A 633 -30.82 -13.86 -8.13
CA LEU A 633 -30.68 -15.22 -7.62
C LEU A 633 -29.53 -15.27 -6.61
N VAL A 634 -29.79 -15.94 -5.50
CA VAL A 634 -28.82 -16.29 -4.46
C VAL A 634 -28.45 -17.76 -4.66
N MET A 635 -27.15 -18.04 -4.70
CA MET A 635 -26.66 -19.37 -5.07
C MET A 635 -25.57 -19.90 -4.14
N ALA A 636 -25.75 -21.11 -3.61
CA ALA A 636 -24.78 -21.74 -2.72
C ALA A 636 -23.52 -22.18 -3.48
N ILE A 637 -22.34 -21.90 -2.90
CA ILE A 637 -21.04 -22.32 -3.47
C ILE A 637 -20.29 -23.25 -2.52
N SER A 638 -20.23 -22.90 -1.23
CA SER A 638 -19.53 -23.72 -0.24
C SER A 638 -20.09 -23.55 1.16
N SER A 639 -19.78 -24.51 2.02
CA SER A 639 -20.04 -24.43 3.45
C SER A 639 -18.79 -24.75 4.26
N CYS A 640 -18.69 -24.22 5.48
CA CYS A 640 -17.61 -24.48 6.42
C CYS A 640 -18.18 -24.83 7.78
N LEU A 641 -17.74 -25.94 8.38
CA LEU A 641 -18.14 -26.34 9.73
C LEU A 641 -17.07 -25.97 10.76
N TYR A 642 -17.48 -25.31 11.85
CA TYR A 642 -16.60 -24.90 12.94
C TYR A 642 -16.64 -25.90 14.09
N GLY A 643 -15.58 -26.71 14.24
CA GLY A 643 -15.32 -27.49 15.46
C GLY A 643 -16.48 -28.36 15.98
N HIS A 644 -16.44 -28.70 17.27
CA HIS A 644 -17.41 -29.60 17.92
C HIS A 644 -18.79 -28.96 18.22
N SER A 645 -19.02 -27.69 17.85
CA SER A 645 -20.22 -26.93 18.19
C SER A 645 -21.37 -27.06 17.18
N GLY A 646 -21.21 -27.81 16.09
CA GLY A 646 -22.27 -27.99 15.07
C GLY A 646 -22.60 -26.75 14.23
N SER A 647 -22.14 -25.57 14.63
CA SER A 647 -22.27 -24.30 13.91
C SER A 647 -21.44 -24.32 12.62
N GLY A 648 -22.09 -24.05 11.49
CA GLY A 648 -21.43 -23.87 10.19
C GLY A 648 -21.89 -22.61 9.46
N ASN A 649 -21.05 -22.12 8.55
CA ASN A 649 -21.39 -21.03 7.66
C ASN A 649 -21.56 -21.55 6.22
N MET A 650 -22.58 -21.09 5.52
CA MET A 650 -22.73 -21.25 4.08
C MET A 650 -22.34 -19.96 3.38
N TYR A 651 -21.68 -20.09 2.24
CA TYR A 651 -21.21 -18.98 1.42
C TYR A 651 -21.64 -19.16 -0.03
N GLY A 652 -21.92 -18.04 -0.69
CA GLY A 652 -22.33 -18.09 -2.09
C GLY A 652 -22.32 -16.75 -2.80
N LEU A 653 -22.86 -16.76 -4.01
CA LEU A 653 -22.89 -15.62 -4.92
C LEU A 653 -24.31 -15.09 -5.08
N MET A 654 -24.40 -13.82 -5.44
CA MET A 654 -25.62 -13.20 -5.91
C MET A 654 -25.46 -12.83 -7.38
N VAL A 655 -26.43 -13.19 -8.20
CA VAL A 655 -26.36 -13.04 -9.66
C VAL A 655 -27.61 -12.39 -10.23
N TYR A 656 -27.45 -11.61 -11.29
CA TYR A 656 -28.51 -10.88 -12.00
C TYR A 656 -28.52 -11.25 -13.49
N PRO A 657 -29.68 -11.44 -14.14
CA PRO A 657 -29.76 -11.82 -15.55
C PRO A 657 -28.99 -10.88 -16.47
N ALA A 658 -28.17 -11.44 -17.36
CA ALA A 658 -27.54 -10.72 -18.45
C ALA A 658 -28.50 -10.58 -19.65
N GLU A 659 -28.01 -10.03 -20.76
CA GLU A 659 -28.82 -9.77 -21.96
C GLU A 659 -29.27 -11.04 -22.65
N LYS A 660 -28.45 -12.10 -22.57
CA LYS A 660 -28.72 -13.39 -23.19
C LYS A 660 -29.32 -14.34 -22.17
N GLU A 661 -30.39 -15.02 -22.59
CA GLU A 661 -31.09 -15.99 -21.75
C GLU A 661 -30.12 -17.08 -21.26
N GLY A 662 -30.12 -17.32 -19.94
CA GLY A 662 -29.24 -18.28 -19.27
C GLY A 662 -27.88 -17.72 -18.83
N GLU A 663 -27.53 -16.49 -19.24
CA GLU A 663 -26.31 -15.79 -18.80
C GLU A 663 -26.62 -14.81 -17.66
N TYR A 664 -25.68 -14.64 -16.75
CA TYR A 664 -25.84 -13.84 -15.54
C TYR A 664 -24.57 -13.04 -15.22
N TYR A 665 -24.77 -11.87 -14.61
CA TYR A 665 -23.74 -11.05 -13.99
C TYR A 665 -23.67 -11.31 -12.50
N ARG A 666 -22.46 -11.38 -11.93
CA ARG A 666 -22.28 -11.39 -10.48
C ARG A 666 -22.46 -10.00 -9.88
N VAL A 667 -23.35 -9.88 -8.90
CA VAL A 667 -23.70 -8.60 -8.26
C VAL A 667 -23.40 -8.52 -6.76
N GLY A 668 -23.04 -9.65 -6.14
CA GLY A 668 -22.69 -9.68 -4.72
C GLY A 668 -22.25 -11.07 -4.27
N SER A 669 -22.06 -11.21 -2.97
CA SER A 669 -21.86 -12.48 -2.27
C SER A 669 -22.72 -12.50 -1.01
N PHE A 670 -22.97 -13.69 -0.46
CA PHE A 670 -23.67 -13.82 0.81
C PHE A 670 -22.95 -14.81 1.72
N GLU A 671 -23.21 -14.67 3.01
CA GLU A 671 -22.77 -15.54 4.09
C GLU A 671 -23.97 -15.83 4.98
N ALA A 672 -24.30 -17.10 5.20
CA ALA A 672 -25.37 -17.52 6.10
C ALA A 672 -24.78 -18.31 7.26
N GLN A 673 -25.16 -17.99 8.49
CA GLN A 673 -24.64 -18.65 9.69
C GLN A 673 -25.69 -19.61 10.26
N SER A 674 -25.23 -20.76 10.74
CA SER A 674 -26.01 -21.64 11.60
C SER A 674 -25.96 -21.09 13.02
N ALA A 675 -27.12 -20.85 13.64
CA ALA A 675 -27.18 -20.54 15.06
C ALA A 675 -26.54 -21.68 15.88
N ALA A 676 -25.80 -21.33 16.93
CA ALA A 676 -25.35 -22.28 17.93
C ALA A 676 -26.51 -22.50 18.92
N ASP A 677 -26.89 -23.77 19.12
CA ASP A 677 -28.02 -24.26 19.93
C ASP A 677 -28.44 -23.35 21.12
N ASP A 678 -29.71 -22.90 21.08
CA ASP A 678 -30.70 -22.97 22.18
C ASP A 678 -32.09 -22.41 21.78
N ASP A 679 -32.21 -21.65 20.68
CA ASP A 679 -33.51 -21.21 20.13
C ASP A 679 -33.91 -22.07 18.92
N ALA A 680 -34.49 -23.25 19.19
CA ALA A 680 -34.89 -24.25 18.19
C ALA A 680 -36.06 -23.83 17.27
N ASP A 681 -36.52 -22.58 17.34
CA ASP A 681 -37.66 -22.05 16.57
C ASP A 681 -37.26 -21.11 15.42
N GLU A 682 -35.97 -20.78 15.25
CA GLU A 682 -35.51 -19.96 14.12
C GLU A 682 -34.92 -20.83 12.99
N ASN A 683 -35.59 -20.82 11.83
CA ASN A 683 -35.18 -21.52 10.63
C ASN A 683 -33.84 -20.94 10.11
N THR A 684 -32.71 -21.48 10.58
CA THR A 684 -31.38 -20.92 10.30
C THR A 684 -31.08 -20.82 8.80
N GLY A 685 -30.25 -19.86 8.39
CA GLY A 685 -29.99 -19.57 6.97
C GLY A 685 -29.36 -20.74 6.19
N VAL A 686 -28.68 -21.65 6.90
CA VAL A 686 -28.14 -22.90 6.33
C VAL A 686 -29.26 -23.92 6.04
N LEU A 687 -30.26 -24.04 6.93
CA LEU A 687 -31.42 -24.92 6.74
C LEU A 687 -32.33 -24.40 5.61
N VAL A 688 -32.51 -23.07 5.51
CA VAL A 688 -33.28 -22.43 4.44
C VAL A 688 -32.70 -22.75 3.05
N ALA A 689 -31.37 -22.84 2.93
CA ALA A 689 -30.72 -23.20 1.67
C ALA A 689 -30.92 -24.68 1.28
N GLU A 690 -31.35 -25.55 2.19
CA GLU A 690 -31.69 -26.94 1.83
C GLU A 690 -32.95 -27.03 0.97
N GLU A 691 -33.87 -26.07 1.13
CA GLU A 691 -35.15 -25.99 0.39
C GLU A 691 -35.01 -25.39 -1.01
N TRP A 692 -33.85 -24.81 -1.32
CA TRP A 692 -33.56 -24.20 -2.62
C TRP A 692 -33.49 -25.24 -3.74
N LYS A 693 -33.97 -24.84 -4.92
CA LYS A 693 -34.03 -25.72 -6.09
C LYS A 693 -32.70 -25.75 -6.83
N GLU A 694 -32.30 -26.93 -7.31
CA GLU A 694 -31.15 -27.07 -8.20
C GLU A 694 -31.44 -26.40 -9.55
N ARG A 695 -30.56 -25.48 -9.98
CA ARG A 695 -30.63 -24.80 -11.28
C ARG A 695 -29.24 -24.76 -11.92
N SER A 696 -29.21 -24.66 -13.25
CA SER A 696 -27.98 -24.50 -14.03
C SER A 696 -27.96 -23.12 -14.69
N ILE A 697 -26.88 -22.37 -14.50
CA ILE A 697 -26.68 -21.06 -15.12
C ILE A 697 -25.24 -20.90 -15.63
N VAL A 698 -25.01 -19.86 -16.41
CA VAL A 698 -23.67 -19.41 -16.80
C VAL A 698 -23.45 -17.99 -16.30
N ILE A 699 -22.39 -17.77 -15.53
CA ILE A 699 -21.95 -16.43 -15.12
C ILE A 699 -20.87 -15.97 -16.10
N ILE A 700 -21.01 -14.74 -16.63
CA ILE A 700 -20.11 -14.17 -17.64
C ILE A 700 -19.19 -13.09 -17.08
#